data_AF-A0A2D5AFZ8-F1
#
_entry.id   AF-A0A2D5AFZ8-F1
#
_cell.length_a   1.000
_cell.length_b   1.000
_cell.length_c   1.000
_cell.angle_alpha   90.00
_cell.angle_beta   90.00
_cell.angle_gamma   90.00
#
_symmetry.space_group_name_H-M   'P 1'
#
loop_
_entity.id
_entity.type
_entity.pdbx_description
1 polymer ?
#
loop_
_entity_poly.entity_id
_entity_poly.type
_entity_poly.pdbx_seq_one_letter_code
_entity_poly.pdbx_strand_id
1 'polypeptide(L)'
;MITMKHFLSLLAFLGLVLGLQAQTANTSEACHGDYTVHASNSGFSPDHLTIHAGESVEFIAFGGTHDVDGITNVYTGEPFDNPQDFALPPAYSFWFFGSCIGTVQFDVPGTYHYNSTTTGNGGTITVLGDDGPATVVDIVVNSPVHNVLEAAVLEADLAGALSSDGPFTVFAPTDDAFIALAGALGATAEELLALPELTDILLYHVVGGTALSTDLSDGQFITTLNGADVVVTINDEGIFINNAQVTVADIVAGNGVVHVIDAVLLPTDTPEPTNTVVDIVVNSPVHNVLEAAVLQADLAGALSGEGPFTVFAPTDDAFLSLAGALGATAEDLLALPELADILLYHVVGSTALSSDLTDGQTIATLNGAEVTVTINEAGIFINDAQVTVADLVADNGVVHVIDAVLIPPTSEPTGTVVDIVVNSEVHNLLEAAVLEADLAETLSGEGPFTVFAPTDDAFIALAEALTLAPEDLLALPELADILLYHVVGATALSTDLSDGQMVTTLNGADVTVTINEAGIFINDAQVIVADLVATNGVVHVIDAVLTPPVPTNTVVDIIVNSDIHTILEAAVLEADLVGALSGEGPFTVFAPTDEAFAALAEALGATASDLLALPELTDILLYHVVGATAFSTDLSDGQMVATLNGAEVEVSIECDGSIFINDAQVILADIEADNGVVHVLDAVLLPPTPSNACEDGGCCGEGTVWDPITQTCIAEDCHGDMNDDGFISIGDILMMLGFFGHDCQ
;
A
#
# COMPACT_ATOMS: atom_id res chain seq x y z
N MET A 1 10.34 14.84 -73.31
CA MET A 1 10.45 16.27 -73.66
C MET A 1 10.83 16.96 -72.36
N ILE A 2 12.00 17.56 -72.15
CA ILE A 2 12.89 18.37 -72.99
C ILE A 2 14.30 17.75 -73.05
N THR A 3 14.91 17.79 -74.23
CA THR A 3 16.09 17.01 -74.61
C THR A 3 17.43 17.73 -74.39
N MET A 4 18.44 16.90 -74.10
CA MET A 4 19.91 17.02 -73.97
C MET A 4 20.69 17.83 -75.03
N LYS A 5 20.13 18.92 -75.58
CA LYS A 5 20.71 19.69 -76.70
C LYS A 5 21.16 21.12 -76.35
N HIS A 6 20.95 21.59 -75.12
CA HIS A 6 21.39 22.93 -74.67
C HIS A 6 22.72 22.94 -73.90
N PHE A 7 23.23 21.78 -73.45
CA PHE A 7 24.46 21.74 -72.66
C PHE A 7 25.75 21.84 -73.51
N LEU A 8 25.72 21.43 -74.79
CA LEU A 8 26.90 21.49 -75.66
C LEU A 8 27.16 22.86 -76.32
N SER A 9 26.23 23.83 -76.25
CA SER A 9 26.43 25.15 -76.89
C SER A 9 27.12 26.19 -75.99
N LEU A 10 27.22 25.94 -74.67
CA LEU A 10 27.84 26.89 -73.75
C LEU A 10 29.37 26.69 -73.63
N LEU A 11 29.88 25.49 -73.89
CA LEU A 11 31.32 25.21 -73.85
C LEU A 11 32.13 25.75 -75.04
N ALA A 12 31.48 26.16 -76.13
CA ALA A 12 32.20 26.66 -77.32
C ALA A 12 32.46 28.18 -77.33
N PHE A 13 31.87 28.95 -76.39
CA PHE A 13 31.99 30.42 -76.38
C PHE A 13 33.04 30.96 -75.39
N LEU A 14 33.56 30.11 -74.49
CA LEU A 14 34.56 30.52 -73.50
C LEU A 14 36.01 30.22 -73.94
N GLY A 15 36.21 29.69 -75.15
CA GLY A 15 37.53 29.32 -75.68
C GLY A 15 38.24 30.41 -76.51
N LEU A 16 37.67 31.61 -76.69
CA LEU A 16 38.18 32.58 -77.67
C LEU A 16 38.41 34.01 -77.13
N VAL A 17 38.56 34.18 -75.82
CA VAL A 17 38.97 35.47 -75.23
C VAL A 17 40.19 35.29 -74.33
N LEU A 18 41.16 34.50 -74.82
CA LEU A 18 42.57 34.67 -74.47
C LEU A 18 43.25 35.28 -75.69
N GLY A 19 43.58 36.57 -75.60
CA GLY A 19 44.52 37.20 -76.52
C GLY A 19 44.18 38.63 -76.87
N LEU A 20 44.58 39.60 -76.04
CA LEU A 20 45.55 40.64 -76.41
C LEU A 20 45.70 41.70 -75.29
N GLN A 21 46.96 41.90 -74.87
CA GLN A 21 47.54 43.10 -74.24
C GLN A 21 47.12 43.38 -72.79
N ALA A 22 47.88 43.01 -71.75
CA ALA A 22 49.28 43.33 -71.39
C ALA A 22 49.56 44.84 -71.22
N GLN A 23 50.19 45.15 -70.07
CA GLN A 23 50.74 46.43 -69.56
C GLN A 23 49.73 47.32 -68.80
N THR A 24 49.89 47.70 -67.54
CA THR A 24 51.02 47.68 -66.59
C THR A 24 50.49 47.92 -65.17
N ALA A 25 50.89 47.10 -64.18
CA ALA A 25 51.23 47.53 -62.83
C ALA A 25 52.08 46.44 -62.16
N ASN A 26 53.28 46.81 -61.72
CA ASN A 26 54.34 45.95 -61.24
C ASN A 26 54.15 45.64 -59.73
N THR A 27 54.22 44.36 -59.38
CA THR A 27 54.96 43.73 -58.25
C THR A 27 55.05 44.42 -56.88
N SER A 28 54.60 43.71 -55.84
CA SER A 28 55.39 43.47 -54.62
C SER A 28 55.17 42.04 -54.12
N GLU A 29 56.25 41.25 -54.17
CA GLU A 29 56.57 39.98 -53.48
C GLU A 29 55.50 38.88 -53.41
N ALA A 30 55.68 37.84 -54.23
CA ALA A 30 55.12 36.53 -53.90
C ALA A 30 55.83 36.05 -52.63
N CYS A 31 55.06 35.88 -51.56
CA CYS A 31 55.54 35.14 -50.40
C CYS A 31 55.87 33.70 -50.80
N HIS A 32 56.73 33.08 -50.02
CA HIS A 32 57.05 31.67 -50.16
C HIS A 32 57.19 31.09 -48.77
N GLY A 33 56.23 30.26 -48.38
CA GLY A 33 56.29 29.42 -47.19
C GLY A 33 56.39 27.95 -47.58
N ASP A 34 56.74 27.11 -46.61
CA ASP A 34 56.64 25.66 -46.71
C ASP A 34 55.16 25.22 -46.76
N TYR A 35 54.27 25.98 -46.13
CA TYR A 35 52.82 25.80 -46.16
C TYR A 35 52.10 27.09 -46.57
N THR A 36 50.92 26.95 -47.17
CA THR A 36 50.08 28.08 -47.59
C THR A 36 48.75 28.05 -46.85
N VAL A 37 48.37 29.17 -46.25
CA VAL A 37 47.06 29.37 -45.61
C VAL A 37 46.34 30.54 -46.27
N HIS A 38 45.10 30.32 -46.69
CA HIS A 38 44.26 31.34 -47.29
C HIS A 38 43.34 31.98 -46.25
N ALA A 39 43.48 33.29 -46.05
CA ALA A 39 42.59 34.09 -45.21
C ALA A 39 41.42 34.64 -46.04
N SER A 40 40.20 34.34 -45.64
CA SER A 40 38.98 34.81 -46.30
C SER A 40 37.94 35.32 -45.30
N ASN A 41 36.87 35.93 -45.79
CA ASN A 41 35.73 36.34 -44.93
C ASN A 41 35.05 35.15 -44.23
N SER A 42 35.29 33.92 -44.67
CA SER A 42 34.69 32.69 -44.15
C SER A 42 35.61 31.93 -43.20
N GLY A 43 36.83 32.40 -42.95
CA GLY A 43 37.84 31.67 -42.17
C GLY A 43 39.18 31.52 -42.88
N PHE A 44 40.05 30.74 -42.24
CA PHE A 44 41.34 30.30 -42.76
C PHE A 44 41.19 28.93 -43.43
N SER A 45 41.93 28.68 -44.49
CA SER A 45 41.95 27.38 -45.18
C SER A 45 43.39 27.00 -45.57
N PRO A 46 43.94 25.89 -45.05
CA PRO A 46 43.37 25.07 -43.98
C PRO A 46 43.20 25.87 -42.68
N ASP A 47 42.28 25.45 -41.81
CA ASP A 47 42.01 26.07 -40.52
C ASP A 47 42.96 25.59 -39.41
N HIS A 48 43.84 24.64 -39.72
CA HIS A 48 44.96 24.26 -38.87
C HIS A 48 46.12 23.66 -39.68
N LEU A 49 47.33 23.74 -39.15
CA LEU A 49 48.53 23.09 -39.69
C LEU A 49 49.42 22.56 -38.57
N THR A 50 49.93 21.35 -38.71
CA THR A 50 51.07 20.89 -37.91
C THR A 50 52.36 21.39 -38.53
N ILE A 51 53.12 22.19 -37.78
CA ILE A 51 54.34 22.85 -38.23
C ILE A 51 55.50 22.36 -37.37
N HIS A 52 56.61 21.98 -38.00
CA HIS A 52 57.85 21.65 -37.31
C HIS A 52 58.74 22.89 -37.13
N ALA A 53 59.59 22.85 -36.10
CA ALA A 53 60.51 23.94 -35.83
C ALA A 53 61.40 24.26 -37.05
N GLY A 54 61.39 25.52 -37.47
CA GLY A 54 62.13 26.05 -38.61
C GLY A 54 61.33 26.12 -39.92
N GLU A 55 60.13 25.56 -39.98
CA GLU A 55 59.22 25.65 -41.14
C GLU A 55 58.47 26.98 -41.17
N SER A 56 57.96 27.34 -42.34
CA SER A 56 57.34 28.64 -42.60
C SER A 56 55.96 28.53 -43.24
N VAL A 57 55.05 29.42 -42.86
CA VAL A 57 53.69 29.51 -43.40
C VAL A 57 53.51 30.84 -44.10
N GLU A 58 53.10 30.81 -45.36
CA GLU A 58 52.63 31.98 -46.08
C GLU A 58 51.12 32.16 -45.92
N PHE A 59 50.70 33.39 -45.65
CA PHE A 59 49.30 33.78 -45.53
C PHE A 59 48.89 34.59 -46.75
N ILE A 60 47.83 34.16 -47.43
CA ILE A 60 47.32 34.79 -48.64
C ILE A 60 45.91 35.32 -48.39
N ALA A 61 45.71 36.63 -48.58
CA ALA A 61 44.41 37.27 -48.51
C ALA A 61 43.58 36.90 -49.74
N PHE A 62 42.39 36.36 -49.53
CA PHE A 62 41.46 35.93 -50.58
C PHE A 62 40.10 36.63 -50.45
N GLY A 63 39.93 37.67 -51.27
CA GLY A 63 38.74 38.52 -51.33
C GLY A 63 38.60 39.47 -50.14
N GLY A 64 38.85 40.78 -50.33
CA GLY A 64 38.73 41.79 -49.27
C GLY A 64 40.08 42.18 -48.67
N THR A 65 40.04 42.85 -47.51
CA THR A 65 41.25 43.22 -46.75
C THR A 65 41.40 42.24 -45.58
N HIS A 66 42.57 41.63 -45.38
CA HIS A 66 42.81 40.67 -44.30
C HIS A 66 44.20 40.86 -43.68
N ASP A 67 44.30 40.70 -42.37
CA ASP A 67 45.52 40.65 -41.56
C ASP A 67 45.57 39.35 -40.72
N VAL A 68 46.72 39.11 -40.09
CA VAL A 68 46.94 37.97 -39.20
C VAL A 68 47.63 38.47 -37.94
N ASP A 69 46.99 38.29 -36.78
CA ASP A 69 47.53 38.70 -35.48
C ASP A 69 47.55 37.49 -34.52
N GLY A 70 48.76 37.03 -34.22
CA GLY A 70 49.04 35.98 -33.24
C GLY A 70 49.48 36.52 -31.88
N ILE A 71 49.30 37.81 -31.58
CA ILE A 71 49.77 38.42 -30.31
C ILE A 71 48.60 38.71 -29.38
N THR A 72 47.60 39.48 -29.83
CA THR A 72 46.50 39.93 -28.98
C THR A 72 45.16 39.86 -29.67
N ASN A 73 44.12 39.51 -28.92
CA ASN A 73 42.76 39.53 -29.44
C ASN A 73 42.29 40.98 -29.61
N VAL A 74 41.95 41.36 -30.84
CA VAL A 74 41.56 42.74 -31.18
C VAL A 74 40.28 43.22 -30.48
N TYR A 75 39.43 42.31 -29.98
CA TYR A 75 38.18 42.63 -29.30
C TYR A 75 38.31 42.61 -27.78
N THR A 76 38.99 41.61 -27.22
CA THR A 76 39.14 41.50 -25.75
C THR A 76 40.34 42.30 -25.22
N GLY A 77 41.34 42.58 -26.07
CA GLY A 77 42.59 43.23 -25.69
C GLY A 77 43.54 42.33 -24.90
N GLU A 78 43.16 41.08 -24.66
CA GLU A 78 43.96 40.08 -23.95
C GLU A 78 44.92 39.36 -24.92
N PRO A 79 46.11 38.92 -24.46
CA PRO A 79 47.04 38.15 -25.27
C PRO A 79 46.45 36.77 -25.62
N PHE A 80 46.86 36.22 -26.78
CA PHE A 80 46.53 34.83 -27.15
C PHE A 80 47.41 33.79 -26.44
N ASP A 81 48.42 34.24 -25.70
CA ASP A 81 49.42 33.39 -25.03
C ASP A 81 50.07 32.36 -25.97
N ASN A 82 50.26 32.74 -27.24
CA ASN A 82 50.93 31.89 -28.21
C ASN A 82 52.41 31.68 -27.81
N PRO A 83 52.96 30.46 -27.97
CA PRO A 83 54.39 30.17 -27.77
C PRO A 83 55.32 31.02 -28.63
N GLN A 84 54.78 31.61 -29.70
CA GLN A 84 55.48 32.56 -30.55
C GLN A 84 54.52 33.67 -31.00
N ASP A 85 54.89 34.91 -30.71
CA ASP A 85 54.19 36.10 -31.16
C ASP A 85 54.52 36.43 -32.64
N PHE A 86 53.50 36.76 -33.42
CA PHE A 86 53.68 37.32 -34.76
C PHE A 86 52.46 38.15 -35.16
N ALA A 87 52.69 39.19 -35.96
CA ALA A 87 51.62 39.99 -36.54
C ALA A 87 52.02 40.41 -37.95
N LEU A 88 51.13 40.21 -38.90
CA LEU A 88 51.29 40.60 -40.30
C LEU A 88 50.32 41.74 -40.62
N PRO A 89 50.78 42.81 -41.30
CA PRO A 89 49.93 43.94 -41.63
C PRO A 89 48.84 43.54 -42.64
N PRO A 90 47.70 44.25 -42.67
CA PRO A 90 46.61 43.93 -43.58
C PRO A 90 47.01 44.05 -45.06
N ALA A 91 46.66 43.03 -45.84
CA ALA A 91 46.77 43.03 -47.29
C ALA A 91 45.39 43.02 -47.96
N TYR A 92 45.28 43.70 -49.10
CA TYR A 92 44.03 43.81 -49.85
C TYR A 92 44.08 42.98 -51.13
N SER A 93 43.01 42.25 -51.41
CA SER A 93 42.84 41.42 -52.61
C SER A 93 41.52 41.73 -53.33
N PHE A 94 41.56 41.81 -54.66
CA PHE A 94 40.38 42.01 -55.48
C PHE A 94 39.82 40.67 -55.97
N TRP A 95 38.64 40.31 -55.45
CA TRP A 95 37.72 39.28 -55.96
C TRP A 95 38.26 37.84 -55.99
N PHE A 96 39.21 37.50 -56.89
CA PHE A 96 39.66 36.13 -57.15
C PHE A 96 41.19 35.96 -57.24
N PHE A 97 41.97 37.03 -57.05
CA PHE A 97 43.43 36.95 -57.03
C PHE A 97 43.93 37.14 -55.61
N GLY A 98 44.57 36.11 -55.06
CA GLY A 98 45.18 36.17 -53.73
C GLY A 98 46.30 37.21 -53.69
N SER A 99 46.38 37.99 -52.63
CA SER A 99 47.54 38.85 -52.34
C SER A 99 48.25 38.36 -51.09
N CYS A 100 49.57 38.37 -51.10
CA CYS A 100 50.29 37.94 -49.91
C CYS A 100 50.09 38.93 -48.76
N ILE A 101 49.74 38.41 -47.60
CA ILE A 101 49.73 39.11 -46.30
C ILE A 101 51.15 39.09 -45.71
N GLY A 102 51.81 37.93 -45.70
CA GLY A 102 53.21 37.74 -45.32
C GLY A 102 53.57 36.27 -45.10
N THR A 103 54.83 35.99 -44.79
CA THR A 103 55.31 34.65 -44.35
C THR A 103 55.80 34.73 -42.92
N VAL A 104 55.45 33.74 -42.10
CA VAL A 104 55.91 33.58 -40.71
C VAL A 104 56.71 32.29 -40.61
N GLN A 105 57.91 32.34 -40.04
CA GLN A 105 58.69 31.14 -39.71
C GLN A 105 58.41 30.77 -38.25
N PHE A 106 58.16 29.50 -37.97
CA PHE A 106 57.79 29.01 -36.64
C PHE A 106 58.97 28.26 -36.02
N ASP A 107 59.44 28.72 -34.86
CA ASP A 107 60.55 28.10 -34.13
C ASP A 107 60.06 27.08 -33.08
N VAL A 108 58.77 27.10 -32.75
CA VAL A 108 58.12 26.13 -31.86
C VAL A 108 57.39 25.10 -32.74
N PRO A 109 57.57 23.79 -32.53
CA PRO A 109 56.79 22.79 -33.24
C PRO A 109 55.40 22.63 -32.59
N GLY A 110 54.38 22.34 -33.38
CA GLY A 110 53.03 22.08 -32.85
C GLY A 110 51.95 22.17 -33.93
N THR A 111 50.70 21.93 -33.53
CA THR A 111 49.54 22.17 -34.40
C THR A 111 49.00 23.57 -34.13
N TYR A 112 48.99 24.38 -35.17
CA TYR A 112 48.58 25.77 -35.16
C TYR A 112 47.17 25.87 -35.72
N HIS A 113 46.21 26.25 -34.88
CA HIS A 113 44.82 26.47 -35.30
C HIS A 113 44.60 27.94 -35.66
N TYR A 114 43.93 28.17 -36.78
CA TYR A 114 43.63 29.47 -37.36
C TYR A 114 42.12 29.70 -37.34
N ASN A 115 41.66 30.67 -36.54
CA ASN A 115 40.25 31.04 -36.49
C ASN A 115 40.05 32.48 -36.98
N SER A 116 38.94 32.71 -37.69
CA SER A 116 38.50 34.06 -38.05
C SER A 116 37.48 34.55 -37.03
N THR A 117 37.74 35.68 -36.39
CA THR A 117 36.71 36.35 -35.61
C THR A 117 35.71 37.02 -36.56
N THR A 118 34.50 36.49 -36.68
CA THR A 118 33.47 37.01 -37.58
C THR A 118 32.98 38.40 -37.17
N THR A 119 33.66 39.45 -37.64
CA THR A 119 33.14 40.71 -38.23
C THR A 119 34.26 41.76 -38.32
N GLY A 120 35.17 41.57 -39.28
CA GLY A 120 36.15 42.59 -39.71
C GLY A 120 37.60 42.22 -39.38
N ASN A 121 38.34 41.89 -40.44
CA ASN A 121 39.81 41.87 -40.58
C ASN A 121 40.60 41.65 -39.28
N GLY A 122 40.70 40.38 -38.88
CA GLY A 122 41.55 39.93 -37.78
C GLY A 122 41.47 38.42 -37.67
N GLY A 123 42.50 37.70 -38.13
CA GLY A 123 42.66 36.29 -37.82
C GLY A 123 43.34 36.08 -36.48
N THR A 124 42.77 35.22 -35.65
CA THR A 124 43.28 34.86 -34.33
C THR A 124 43.89 33.47 -34.38
N ILE A 125 45.05 33.30 -33.76
CA ILE A 125 45.82 32.05 -33.78
C ILE A 125 45.92 31.58 -32.34
N THR A 126 45.55 30.32 -32.09
CA THR A 126 45.69 29.67 -30.79
C THR A 126 46.60 28.47 -30.99
N VAL A 127 47.68 28.41 -30.22
CA VAL A 127 48.58 27.26 -30.21
C VAL A 127 48.23 26.36 -29.04
N LEU A 128 47.94 25.09 -29.33
CA LEU A 128 48.00 24.03 -28.35
C LEU A 128 49.45 23.52 -28.34
N GLY A 129 50.20 23.89 -27.31
CA GLY A 129 51.59 23.49 -27.12
C GLY A 129 51.67 22.26 -26.23
N ASP A 130 52.39 21.24 -26.70
CA ASP A 130 52.78 20.01 -25.99
C ASP A 130 51.58 19.27 -25.36
N ASP A 131 50.84 18.55 -26.22
CA ASP A 131 49.71 17.75 -25.77
C ASP A 131 50.19 16.81 -24.66
N GLY A 132 49.48 16.85 -23.54
CA GLY A 132 49.44 15.72 -22.63
C GLY A 132 49.10 14.43 -23.39
N PRO A 133 49.14 13.27 -22.73
CA PRO A 133 48.77 12.01 -23.38
C PRO A 133 47.47 12.16 -24.19
N ALA A 134 47.51 11.77 -25.47
CA ALA A 134 46.40 11.92 -26.42
C ALA A 134 45.06 11.49 -25.78
N THR A 135 44.02 12.31 -25.91
CA THR A 135 42.68 11.99 -25.41
C THR A 135 42.05 10.85 -26.21
N VAL A 136 40.93 10.30 -25.72
CA VAL A 136 40.18 9.27 -26.44
C VAL A 136 39.73 9.75 -27.83
N VAL A 137 39.40 11.04 -27.98
CA VAL A 137 39.05 11.64 -29.28
C VAL A 137 40.28 11.75 -30.17
N ASP A 138 41.42 12.19 -29.63
CA ASP A 138 42.67 12.27 -30.39
C ASP A 138 43.08 10.91 -30.96
N ILE A 139 42.88 9.84 -30.19
CA ILE A 139 43.16 8.47 -30.64
C ILE A 139 42.23 8.06 -31.79
N VAL A 140 40.94 8.40 -31.72
CA VAL A 140 39.95 8.08 -32.74
C VAL A 140 40.21 8.90 -34.02
N VAL A 141 40.37 10.22 -33.91
CA VAL A 141 40.58 11.15 -35.03
C VAL A 141 41.91 10.91 -35.75
N ASN A 142 42.95 10.49 -35.04
CA ASN A 142 44.23 10.14 -35.67
C ASN A 142 44.31 8.69 -36.17
N SER A 143 43.21 7.93 -36.10
CA SER A 143 43.18 6.53 -36.55
C SER A 143 42.79 6.41 -38.02
N PRO A 144 43.57 5.69 -38.85
CA PRO A 144 43.26 5.51 -40.26
C PRO A 144 42.03 4.64 -40.54
N VAL A 145 41.43 4.01 -39.52
CA VAL A 145 40.28 3.09 -39.63
C VAL A 145 39.01 3.60 -38.96
N HIS A 146 38.99 4.88 -38.54
CA HIS A 146 37.85 5.50 -37.83
C HIS A 146 37.40 6.80 -38.52
N ASN A 147 37.59 6.95 -39.83
CA ASN A 147 37.22 8.16 -40.56
C ASN A 147 35.70 8.44 -40.48
N VAL A 148 34.87 7.39 -40.49
CA VAL A 148 33.41 7.52 -40.37
C VAL A 148 33.01 7.87 -38.94
N LEU A 149 33.68 7.28 -37.93
CA LEU A 149 33.45 7.60 -36.53
C LEU A 149 33.86 9.03 -36.20
N GLU A 150 34.98 9.50 -36.73
CA GLU A 150 35.43 10.90 -36.64
C GLU A 150 34.35 11.85 -37.19
N ALA A 151 33.87 11.59 -38.42
CA ALA A 151 32.82 12.40 -39.02
C ALA A 151 31.54 12.41 -38.18
N ALA A 152 31.16 11.26 -37.61
CA ALA A 152 30.00 11.14 -36.72
C ALA A 152 30.14 11.94 -35.43
N VAL A 153 31.31 11.87 -34.77
CA VAL A 153 31.59 12.61 -33.54
C VAL A 153 31.60 14.12 -33.77
N LEU A 154 32.09 14.57 -34.93
CA LEU A 154 32.06 15.98 -35.33
C LEU A 154 30.64 16.46 -35.64
N GLU A 155 29.86 15.69 -36.39
CA GLU A 155 28.47 16.04 -36.73
C GLU A 155 27.58 16.09 -35.47
N ALA A 156 27.82 15.20 -34.51
CA ALA A 156 27.11 15.16 -33.23
C ALA A 156 27.59 16.18 -32.18
N ASP A 157 28.58 17.01 -32.50
CA ASP A 157 29.21 18.00 -31.59
C ASP A 157 29.74 17.38 -30.27
N LEU A 158 30.19 16.12 -30.32
CA LEU A 158 30.68 15.38 -29.14
C LEU A 158 32.19 15.50 -28.92
N ALA A 159 32.94 16.03 -29.89
CA ALA A 159 34.40 16.12 -29.83
C ALA A 159 34.90 16.89 -28.58
N GLY A 160 34.25 18.01 -28.24
CA GLY A 160 34.61 18.80 -27.06
C GLY A 160 34.31 18.07 -25.74
N ALA A 161 33.18 17.36 -25.67
CA ALA A 161 32.78 16.61 -24.49
C ALA A 161 33.73 15.41 -24.23
N LEU A 162 34.08 14.66 -25.27
CA LEU A 162 34.94 13.48 -25.15
C LEU A 162 36.44 13.82 -25.03
N SER A 163 36.83 15.07 -25.33
CA SER A 163 38.18 15.60 -25.06
C SER A 163 38.32 16.21 -23.66
N SER A 164 37.23 16.29 -22.89
CA SER A 164 37.23 16.87 -21.54
C SER A 164 37.88 15.95 -20.50
N ASP A 165 37.96 16.41 -19.25
CA ASP A 165 38.45 15.61 -18.13
C ASP A 165 37.60 14.33 -17.97
N GLY A 166 38.21 13.18 -18.26
CA GLY A 166 37.58 11.87 -18.12
C GLY A 166 37.54 11.37 -16.66
N PRO A 167 37.46 10.05 -16.43
CA PRO A 167 37.80 8.98 -17.37
C PRO A 167 36.65 8.54 -18.30
N PHE A 168 36.99 8.18 -19.54
CA PHE A 168 36.08 7.58 -20.52
C PHE A 168 36.57 6.21 -21.00
N THR A 169 35.65 5.32 -21.33
CA THR A 169 35.93 4.13 -22.15
C THR A 169 35.11 4.21 -23.42
N VAL A 170 35.78 4.22 -24.58
CA VAL A 170 35.14 4.33 -25.88
C VAL A 170 35.26 3.00 -26.62
N PHE A 171 34.13 2.40 -26.96
CA PHE A 171 34.06 1.29 -27.90
C PHE A 171 34.01 1.88 -29.31
N ALA A 172 35.14 1.93 -30.02
CA ALA A 172 35.28 2.61 -31.30
C ALA A 172 35.01 1.66 -32.48
N PRO A 173 33.86 1.75 -33.17
CA PRO A 173 33.58 0.95 -34.36
C PRO A 173 34.42 1.38 -35.55
N THR A 174 35.01 0.40 -36.24
CA THR A 174 35.80 0.63 -37.47
C THR A 174 34.96 1.16 -38.64
N ASP A 175 35.62 1.72 -39.66
CA ASP A 175 34.96 2.12 -40.91
C ASP A 175 34.21 0.95 -41.58
N ASP A 176 34.76 -0.27 -41.50
CA ASP A 176 34.11 -1.49 -42.01
C ASP A 176 32.83 -1.83 -41.24
N ALA A 177 32.80 -1.56 -39.93
CA ALA A 177 31.60 -1.73 -39.09
C ALA A 177 30.46 -0.82 -39.54
N PHE A 178 30.76 0.47 -39.81
CA PHE A 178 29.78 1.41 -40.35
C PHE A 178 29.29 1.02 -41.75
N ILE A 179 30.20 0.51 -42.61
CA ILE A 179 29.83 -0.01 -43.93
C ILE A 179 28.89 -1.21 -43.81
N ALA A 180 29.15 -2.11 -42.87
CA ALA A 180 28.31 -3.27 -42.61
C ALA A 180 26.91 -2.85 -42.13
N LEU A 181 26.82 -1.91 -41.19
CA LEU A 181 25.55 -1.34 -40.72
C LEU A 181 24.78 -0.66 -41.85
N ALA A 182 25.44 0.20 -42.63
CA ALA A 182 24.83 0.87 -43.78
C ALA A 182 24.26 -0.14 -44.79
N GLY A 183 25.02 -1.19 -45.08
CA GLY A 183 24.61 -2.29 -45.95
C GLY A 183 23.40 -3.06 -45.42
N ALA A 184 23.36 -3.32 -44.11
CA ALA A 184 22.24 -4.00 -43.45
C ALA A 184 20.95 -3.15 -43.47
N LEU A 185 21.07 -1.84 -43.25
CA LEU A 185 19.94 -0.90 -43.26
C LEU A 185 19.53 -0.45 -44.67
N GLY A 186 20.30 -0.80 -45.70
CA GLY A 186 20.07 -0.30 -47.07
C GLY A 186 20.25 1.22 -47.19
N ALA A 187 21.05 1.81 -46.30
CA ALA A 187 21.33 3.23 -46.21
C ALA A 187 22.73 3.57 -46.75
N THR A 188 22.96 4.84 -47.03
CA THR A 188 24.29 5.40 -47.32
C THR A 188 24.95 5.91 -46.03
N ALA A 189 26.28 6.08 -46.06
CA ALA A 189 27.00 6.65 -44.91
C ALA A 189 26.51 8.08 -44.57
N GLU A 190 26.16 8.89 -45.57
CA GLU A 190 25.57 10.22 -45.37
C GLU A 190 24.21 10.16 -44.66
N GLU A 191 23.40 9.14 -44.96
CA GLU A 191 22.10 8.93 -44.28
C GLU A 191 22.27 8.46 -42.84
N LEU A 192 23.31 7.66 -42.54
CA LEU A 192 23.64 7.28 -41.16
C LEU A 192 24.11 8.47 -40.32
N LEU A 193 24.93 9.35 -40.90
CA LEU A 193 25.40 10.58 -40.23
C LEU A 193 24.28 11.61 -40.04
N ALA A 194 23.17 11.48 -40.76
CA ALA A 194 22.02 12.37 -40.65
C ALA A 194 20.90 11.81 -39.74
N LEU A 195 21.15 10.70 -39.04
CA LEU A 195 20.17 10.12 -38.13
C LEU A 195 19.88 11.08 -36.97
N PRO A 196 18.59 11.34 -36.64
CA PRO A 196 18.26 12.18 -35.50
C PRO A 196 18.75 11.59 -34.16
N GLU A 197 18.93 10.27 -34.09
CA GLU A 197 19.46 9.54 -32.94
C GLU A 197 21.00 9.41 -32.94
N LEU A 198 21.73 10.07 -33.87
CA LEU A 198 23.19 9.89 -33.99
C LEU A 198 23.93 10.15 -32.67
N THR A 199 23.58 11.22 -31.96
CA THR A 199 24.18 11.54 -30.65
C THR A 199 23.94 10.42 -29.64
N ASP A 200 22.72 9.87 -29.58
CA ASP A 200 22.37 8.78 -28.65
C ASP A 200 23.13 7.49 -28.98
N ILE A 201 23.23 7.15 -30.27
CA ILE A 201 24.02 6.00 -30.75
C ILE A 201 25.50 6.17 -30.35
N LEU A 202 26.08 7.36 -30.53
CA LEU A 202 27.48 7.59 -30.16
C LEU A 202 27.69 7.55 -28.65
N LEU A 203 26.76 8.07 -27.86
CA LEU A 203 26.82 7.98 -26.39
C LEU A 203 26.66 6.53 -25.89
N TYR A 204 25.96 5.67 -26.63
CA TYR A 204 25.87 4.22 -26.35
C TYR A 204 27.21 3.49 -26.56
N HIS A 205 28.17 4.08 -27.28
CA HIS A 205 29.52 3.55 -27.40
C HIS A 205 30.49 4.03 -26.31
N VAL A 206 30.04 4.91 -25.40
CA VAL A 206 30.91 5.54 -24.40
C VAL A 206 30.45 5.20 -23.01
N VAL A 207 31.39 4.84 -22.15
CA VAL A 207 31.16 4.58 -20.72
C VAL A 207 31.87 5.64 -19.89
N GLY A 208 31.20 6.13 -18.85
CA GLY A 208 31.77 7.06 -17.87
C GLY A 208 32.66 6.33 -16.85
N GLY A 209 33.89 6.02 -17.23
CA GLY A 209 34.84 5.27 -16.42
C GLY A 209 36.00 4.72 -17.26
N THR A 210 37.08 4.26 -16.63
CA THR A 210 38.09 3.43 -17.30
C THR A 210 37.80 1.96 -17.09
N ALA A 211 37.64 1.20 -18.17
CA ALA A 211 37.54 -0.26 -18.14
C ALA A 211 38.56 -0.85 -19.11
N LEU A 212 39.64 -1.44 -18.59
CA LEU A 212 40.57 -2.25 -19.38
C LEU A 212 39.98 -3.64 -19.64
N SER A 213 40.49 -4.35 -20.63
CA SER A 213 40.08 -5.74 -20.93
C SER A 213 40.23 -6.68 -19.73
N THR A 214 41.16 -6.39 -18.83
CA THR A 214 41.37 -7.14 -17.57
C THR A 214 40.36 -6.82 -16.48
N ASP A 215 39.64 -5.71 -16.60
CA ASP A 215 38.61 -5.28 -15.65
C ASP A 215 37.23 -5.82 -16.03
N LEU A 216 37.10 -6.35 -17.26
CA LEU A 216 35.87 -6.91 -17.79
C LEU A 216 35.66 -8.36 -17.31
N SER A 217 34.41 -8.70 -17.00
CA SER A 217 33.98 -10.06 -16.64
C SER A 217 32.92 -10.58 -17.62
N ASP A 218 32.90 -11.90 -17.83
CA ASP A 218 31.86 -12.53 -18.65
C ASP A 218 30.46 -12.33 -18.03
N GLY A 219 29.48 -11.92 -18.83
CA GLY A 219 28.12 -11.59 -18.40
C GLY A 219 27.98 -10.24 -17.69
N GLN A 220 29.01 -9.39 -17.68
CA GLN A 220 28.96 -8.08 -17.03
C GLN A 220 28.10 -7.09 -17.82
N PHE A 221 27.16 -6.42 -17.15
CA PHE A 221 26.47 -5.24 -17.69
C PHE A 221 27.25 -3.95 -17.36
N ILE A 222 27.34 -3.05 -18.34
CA ILE A 222 28.02 -1.76 -18.20
C ILE A 222 27.13 -0.65 -18.74
N THR A 223 26.76 0.30 -17.88
CA THR A 223 25.95 1.45 -18.26
C THR A 223 26.75 2.45 -19.09
N THR A 224 26.20 2.79 -20.25
CA THR A 224 26.77 3.75 -21.20
C THR A 224 26.35 5.19 -20.87
N LEU A 225 26.95 6.19 -21.51
CA LEU A 225 26.57 7.60 -21.35
C LEU A 225 25.20 7.93 -21.95
N ASN A 226 24.64 7.05 -22.78
CA ASN A 226 23.25 7.15 -23.23
C ASN A 226 22.25 6.68 -22.16
N GLY A 227 22.72 5.94 -21.15
CA GLY A 227 21.91 5.42 -20.04
C GLY A 227 21.48 3.96 -20.20
N ALA A 228 21.56 3.40 -21.41
CA ALA A 228 21.36 1.97 -21.65
C ALA A 228 22.63 1.16 -21.35
N ASP A 229 22.45 -0.11 -21.00
CA ASP A 229 23.56 -1.03 -20.71
C ASP A 229 24.08 -1.72 -21.97
N VAL A 230 25.38 -2.00 -21.99
CA VAL A 230 26.00 -2.99 -22.88
C VAL A 230 26.40 -4.22 -22.07
N VAL A 231 26.31 -5.40 -22.68
CA VAL A 231 26.75 -6.65 -22.05
C VAL A 231 28.12 -7.06 -22.55
N VAL A 232 28.96 -7.55 -21.65
CA VAL A 232 30.26 -8.14 -21.97
C VAL A 232 30.09 -9.65 -22.08
N THR A 233 30.51 -10.23 -23.21
CA THR A 233 30.66 -11.68 -23.36
C THR A 233 32.13 -12.02 -23.58
N ILE A 234 32.67 -12.93 -22.78
CA ILE A 234 34.07 -13.41 -22.89
C ILE A 234 34.06 -14.91 -23.14
N ASN A 235 34.50 -15.32 -24.32
CA ASN A 235 34.55 -16.72 -24.71
C ASN A 235 35.89 -17.08 -25.41
N ASP A 236 36.00 -18.31 -25.92
CA ASP A 236 37.21 -18.78 -26.62
C ASP A 236 37.56 -17.98 -27.88
N GLU A 237 36.61 -17.21 -28.44
CA GLU A 237 36.76 -16.36 -29.62
C GLU A 237 37.18 -14.91 -29.28
N GLY A 238 37.09 -14.49 -28.02
CA GLY A 238 37.55 -13.18 -27.55
C GLY A 238 36.55 -12.47 -26.63
N ILE A 239 36.66 -11.13 -26.58
CA ILE A 239 35.77 -10.24 -25.83
C ILE A 239 34.79 -9.63 -26.81
N PHE A 240 33.51 -9.65 -26.46
CA PHE A 240 32.42 -9.04 -27.21
C PHE A 240 31.68 -8.04 -26.32
N ILE A 241 31.30 -6.91 -26.91
CA ILE A 241 30.42 -5.92 -26.32
C ILE A 241 29.11 -6.00 -27.11
N ASN A 242 28.04 -6.44 -26.45
CA ASN A 242 26.86 -7.02 -27.10
C ASN A 242 27.32 -8.09 -28.10
N ASN A 243 27.10 -7.85 -29.40
CA ASN A 243 27.51 -8.74 -30.49
C ASN A 243 28.77 -8.25 -31.23
N ALA A 244 29.36 -7.11 -30.84
CA ALA A 244 30.53 -6.52 -31.48
C ALA A 244 31.82 -7.09 -30.88
N GLN A 245 32.68 -7.69 -31.69
CA GLN A 245 33.95 -8.23 -31.23
C GLN A 245 34.94 -7.10 -30.98
N VAL A 246 35.60 -7.11 -29.83
CA VAL A 246 36.76 -6.25 -29.55
C VAL A 246 37.96 -6.79 -30.34
N THR A 247 38.33 -6.07 -31.40
CA THR A 247 39.43 -6.44 -32.30
C THR A 247 40.78 -5.90 -31.84
N VAL A 248 40.78 -4.75 -31.15
CA VAL A 248 41.97 -4.18 -30.49
C VAL A 248 41.55 -3.63 -29.14
N ALA A 249 42.03 -4.23 -28.06
CA ALA A 249 41.74 -3.78 -26.70
C ALA A 249 42.84 -2.85 -26.15
N ASP A 250 42.49 -2.10 -25.10
CA ASP A 250 43.40 -1.41 -24.18
C ASP A 250 44.27 -0.30 -24.81
N ILE A 251 43.69 0.51 -25.72
CA ILE A 251 44.40 1.70 -26.21
C ILE A 251 44.25 2.82 -25.17
N VAL A 252 45.30 3.01 -24.36
CA VAL A 252 45.30 3.97 -23.25
C VAL A 252 45.39 5.42 -23.77
N ALA A 253 44.49 6.26 -23.28
CA ALA A 253 44.40 7.69 -23.55
C ALA A 253 44.73 8.52 -22.30
N GLY A 254 44.97 9.82 -22.45
CA GLY A 254 45.17 10.74 -21.33
C GLY A 254 43.96 10.93 -20.43
N ASN A 255 42.76 10.76 -20.99
CA ASN A 255 41.48 10.90 -20.30
C ASN A 255 40.63 9.61 -20.36
N GLY A 256 41.22 8.44 -20.64
CA GLY A 256 40.42 7.22 -20.81
C GLY A 256 41.11 6.03 -21.47
N VAL A 257 40.30 5.15 -22.06
CA VAL A 257 40.70 3.95 -22.82
C VAL A 257 39.82 3.84 -24.07
N VAL A 258 40.40 3.37 -25.19
CA VAL A 258 39.68 3.03 -26.41
C VAL A 258 39.80 1.53 -26.70
N HIS A 259 38.68 0.88 -26.99
CA HIS A 259 38.60 -0.49 -27.50
C HIS A 259 38.02 -0.46 -28.91
N VAL A 260 38.72 -1.00 -29.89
CA VAL A 260 38.25 -1.04 -31.29
C VAL A 260 37.32 -2.23 -31.48
N ILE A 261 36.13 -1.98 -32.04
CA ILE A 261 35.10 -3.01 -32.27
C ILE A 261 34.76 -3.15 -33.77
N ASP A 262 34.28 -4.32 -34.17
CA ASP A 262 33.98 -4.65 -35.58
C ASP A 262 32.52 -4.44 -36.01
N ALA A 263 31.65 -4.01 -35.09
CA ALA A 263 30.26 -3.65 -35.34
C ALA A 263 29.91 -2.33 -34.66
N VAL A 264 28.96 -1.58 -35.23
CA VAL A 264 28.39 -0.39 -34.58
C VAL A 264 27.34 -0.85 -33.58
N LEU A 265 27.46 -0.45 -32.32
CA LEU A 265 26.48 -0.70 -31.27
C LEU A 265 25.26 0.18 -31.47
N LEU A 266 24.09 -0.42 -31.59
CA LEU A 266 22.81 0.27 -31.53
C LEU A 266 22.22 0.06 -30.13
N PRO A 267 21.52 1.06 -29.54
CA PRO A 267 20.82 0.88 -28.27
C PRO A 267 19.80 -0.27 -28.24
N THR A 268 19.40 -0.79 -29.40
CA THR A 268 18.55 -1.98 -29.55
C THR A 268 19.33 -3.31 -29.64
N ASP A 269 20.66 -3.27 -29.60
CA ASP A 269 21.53 -4.44 -29.72
C ASP A 269 21.81 -5.11 -28.38
N THR A 270 21.28 -4.57 -27.27
CA THR A 270 21.23 -5.29 -25.99
C THR A 270 20.52 -6.62 -26.27
N PRO A 271 21.16 -7.78 -26.02
CA PRO A 271 20.47 -9.04 -26.22
C PRO A 271 19.24 -9.07 -25.31
N GLU A 272 18.07 -9.22 -25.92
CA GLU A 272 16.83 -9.48 -25.18
C GLU A 272 17.10 -10.65 -24.23
N PRO A 273 16.72 -10.54 -22.95
CA PRO A 273 16.92 -11.61 -21.99
C PRO A 273 16.27 -12.89 -22.52
N THR A 274 17.04 -13.97 -22.61
CA THR A 274 16.59 -15.24 -23.20
C THR A 274 16.03 -16.21 -22.17
N ASN A 275 16.36 -15.97 -20.89
CA ASN A 275 15.81 -16.66 -19.73
C ASN A 275 15.45 -15.61 -18.66
N THR A 276 14.26 -15.03 -18.78
CA THR A 276 13.73 -14.00 -17.87
C THR A 276 13.18 -14.58 -16.56
N VAL A 277 12.90 -13.72 -15.58
CA VAL A 277 12.15 -14.11 -14.38
C VAL A 277 10.77 -14.70 -14.75
N VAL A 278 10.13 -14.21 -15.81
CA VAL A 278 8.86 -14.76 -16.31
C VAL A 278 9.08 -16.15 -16.90
N ASP A 279 10.17 -16.38 -17.64
CA ASP A 279 10.50 -17.70 -18.16
C ASP A 279 10.72 -18.72 -17.03
N ILE A 280 11.35 -18.32 -15.92
CA ILE A 280 11.50 -19.19 -14.74
C ILE A 280 10.13 -19.57 -14.16
N VAL A 281 9.21 -18.60 -14.05
CA VAL A 281 7.84 -18.85 -13.54
C VAL A 281 7.05 -19.77 -14.48
N VAL A 282 6.99 -19.45 -15.77
CA VAL A 282 6.20 -20.19 -16.78
C VAL A 282 6.71 -21.62 -16.98
N ASN A 283 8.02 -21.85 -16.84
CA ASN A 283 8.60 -23.19 -16.95
C ASN A 283 8.55 -23.99 -15.62
N SER A 284 7.98 -23.43 -14.55
CA SER A 284 7.87 -24.09 -13.25
C SER A 284 6.56 -24.89 -13.12
N PRO A 285 6.62 -26.16 -12.68
CA PRO A 285 5.43 -26.98 -12.50
C PRO A 285 4.55 -26.58 -11.31
N VAL A 286 5.01 -25.68 -10.44
CA VAL A 286 4.33 -25.26 -9.19
C VAL A 286 3.86 -23.81 -9.21
N HIS A 287 3.87 -23.16 -10.38
CA HIS A 287 3.48 -21.75 -10.55
C HIS A 287 2.41 -21.55 -11.63
N ASN A 288 1.53 -22.54 -11.84
CA ASN A 288 0.48 -22.44 -12.86
C ASN A 288 -0.52 -21.31 -12.55
N VAL A 289 -0.83 -21.08 -11.27
CA VAL A 289 -1.73 -20.00 -10.83
C VAL A 289 -1.04 -18.66 -10.96
N LEU A 290 0.24 -18.56 -10.59
CA LEU A 290 1.03 -17.34 -10.75
C LEU A 290 1.20 -16.96 -12.23
N GLU A 291 1.46 -17.93 -13.10
CA GLU A 291 1.50 -17.72 -14.55
C GLU A 291 0.17 -17.14 -15.05
N ALA A 292 -0.95 -17.74 -14.66
CA ALA A 292 -2.28 -17.26 -15.03
C ALA A 292 -2.52 -15.83 -14.52
N ALA A 293 -2.11 -15.52 -13.28
CA ALA A 293 -2.23 -14.20 -12.68
C ALA A 293 -1.43 -13.13 -13.44
N VAL A 294 -0.15 -13.42 -13.75
CA VAL A 294 0.73 -12.50 -14.48
C VAL A 294 0.21 -12.22 -15.89
N LEU A 295 -0.34 -13.24 -16.57
CA LEU A 295 -0.99 -13.07 -17.87
C LEU A 295 -2.28 -12.26 -17.77
N GLN A 296 -3.11 -12.52 -16.76
CA GLN A 296 -4.38 -11.84 -16.54
C GLN A 296 -4.19 -10.35 -16.20
N ALA A 297 -3.14 -10.03 -15.45
CA ALA A 297 -2.78 -8.66 -15.09
C ALA A 297 -1.98 -7.91 -16.18
N ASP A 298 -1.70 -8.53 -17.33
CA ASP A 298 -0.89 -7.98 -18.42
C ASP A 298 0.54 -7.55 -18.00
N LEU A 299 1.12 -8.26 -17.02
CA LEU A 299 2.45 -7.96 -16.47
C LEU A 299 3.58 -8.76 -17.14
N ALA A 300 3.26 -9.79 -17.91
CA ALA A 300 4.26 -10.68 -18.54
C ALA A 300 5.29 -9.92 -19.37
N GLY A 301 4.85 -8.94 -20.18
CA GLY A 301 5.74 -8.12 -20.99
C GLY A 301 6.66 -7.23 -20.16
N ALA A 302 6.12 -6.59 -19.11
CA ALA A 302 6.88 -5.72 -18.23
C ALA A 302 7.96 -6.48 -17.44
N LEU A 303 7.62 -7.65 -16.90
CA LEU A 303 8.54 -8.48 -16.11
C LEU A 303 9.52 -9.30 -16.97
N SER A 304 9.26 -9.43 -18.27
CA SER A 304 10.23 -10.02 -19.23
C SER A 304 11.20 -8.97 -19.80
N GLY A 305 10.93 -7.68 -19.56
CA GLY A 305 11.74 -6.57 -20.07
C GLY A 305 13.06 -6.36 -19.33
N GLU A 306 13.64 -5.18 -19.50
CA GLU A 306 14.88 -4.78 -18.82
C GLU A 306 14.70 -4.78 -17.30
N GLY A 307 15.54 -5.59 -16.63
CA GLY A 307 15.63 -5.65 -15.18
C GLY A 307 16.62 -4.61 -14.62
N PRO A 308 17.16 -4.80 -13.41
CA PRO A 308 17.07 -6.02 -12.60
C PRO A 308 15.78 -6.15 -11.77
N PHE A 309 15.21 -7.36 -11.73
CA PHE A 309 14.09 -7.72 -10.86
C PHE A 309 14.47 -8.73 -9.77
N THR A 310 13.80 -8.68 -8.62
CA THR A 310 13.67 -9.80 -7.69
C THR A 310 12.19 -10.13 -7.56
N VAL A 311 11.81 -11.35 -7.91
CA VAL A 311 10.42 -11.82 -7.84
C VAL A 311 10.30 -12.83 -6.70
N PHE A 312 9.43 -12.53 -5.74
CA PHE A 312 8.99 -13.51 -4.75
C PHE A 312 7.80 -14.29 -5.34
N ALA A 313 8.04 -15.49 -5.84
CA ALA A 313 7.06 -16.28 -6.58
C ALA A 313 6.25 -17.21 -5.66
N PRO A 314 4.97 -16.91 -5.34
CA PRO A 314 4.13 -17.80 -4.55
C PRO A 314 3.74 -19.05 -5.34
N THR A 315 3.83 -20.20 -4.68
CA THR A 315 3.44 -21.50 -5.24
C THR A 315 1.92 -21.63 -5.47
N ASP A 316 1.51 -22.60 -6.28
CA ASP A 316 0.09 -22.95 -6.47
C ASP A 316 -0.61 -23.29 -5.13
N ASP A 317 0.09 -23.94 -4.20
CA ASP A 317 -0.41 -24.25 -2.87
C ASP A 317 -0.60 -22.98 -2.01
N ALA A 318 0.22 -21.95 -2.21
CA ALA A 318 0.08 -20.65 -1.55
C ALA A 318 -1.23 -19.95 -1.99
N PHE A 319 -1.50 -19.94 -3.29
CA PHE A 319 -2.76 -19.40 -3.82
C PHE A 319 -3.97 -20.20 -3.36
N LEU A 320 -3.88 -21.54 -3.33
CA LEU A 320 -4.95 -22.39 -2.82
C LEU A 320 -5.23 -22.15 -1.33
N SER A 321 -4.17 -21.94 -0.53
CA SER A 321 -4.30 -21.63 0.89
C SER A 321 -4.96 -20.27 1.10
N LEU A 322 -4.56 -19.25 0.33
CA LEU A 322 -5.21 -17.94 0.36
C LEU A 322 -6.69 -18.03 -0.09
N ALA A 323 -6.97 -18.74 -1.19
CA ALA A 323 -8.34 -18.92 -1.69
C ALA A 323 -9.21 -19.63 -0.65
N GLY A 324 -8.71 -20.73 -0.07
CA GLY A 324 -9.40 -21.46 0.99
C GLY A 324 -9.63 -20.62 2.25
N ALA A 325 -8.63 -19.84 2.67
CA ALA A 325 -8.75 -18.91 3.78
C ALA A 325 -9.80 -17.83 3.50
N LEU A 326 -9.96 -17.41 2.24
CA LEU A 326 -10.95 -16.42 1.82
C LEU A 326 -12.32 -17.02 1.51
N GLY A 327 -12.54 -18.34 1.61
CA GLY A 327 -13.77 -18.96 1.11
C GLY A 327 -13.98 -18.77 -0.41
N ALA A 328 -12.91 -18.48 -1.13
CA ALA A 328 -12.90 -18.14 -2.55
C ALA A 328 -12.28 -19.29 -3.38
N THR A 329 -12.43 -19.20 -4.69
CA THR A 329 -11.70 -20.05 -5.63
C THR A 329 -10.45 -19.33 -6.14
N ALA A 330 -9.50 -20.09 -6.69
CA ALA A 330 -8.36 -19.49 -7.39
C ALA A 330 -8.81 -18.61 -8.58
N GLU A 331 -9.97 -18.88 -9.18
CA GLU A 331 -10.53 -18.05 -10.26
C GLU A 331 -11.00 -16.69 -9.72
N ASP A 332 -11.56 -16.65 -8.51
CA ASP A 332 -11.99 -15.41 -7.85
C ASP A 332 -10.79 -14.54 -7.49
N LEU A 333 -9.68 -15.14 -7.03
CA LEU A 333 -8.42 -14.43 -6.81
C LEU A 333 -7.88 -13.77 -8.09
N LEU A 334 -7.97 -14.48 -9.23
CA LEU A 334 -7.56 -13.96 -10.54
C LEU A 334 -8.49 -12.86 -11.07
N ALA A 335 -9.69 -12.74 -10.52
CA ALA A 335 -10.67 -11.71 -10.88
C ALA A 335 -10.54 -10.45 -10.02
N LEU A 336 -9.65 -10.42 -9.02
CA LEU A 336 -9.50 -9.28 -8.13
C LEU A 336 -9.14 -8.00 -8.92
N PRO A 337 -9.81 -6.86 -8.66
CA PRO A 337 -9.50 -5.60 -9.33
C PRO A 337 -8.08 -5.12 -9.03
N GLU A 338 -7.54 -5.52 -7.87
CA GLU A 338 -6.22 -5.16 -7.36
C GLU A 338 -5.15 -6.22 -7.71
N LEU A 339 -5.46 -7.20 -8.57
CA LEU A 339 -4.54 -8.29 -8.90
C LEU A 339 -3.17 -7.77 -9.36
N ALA A 340 -3.14 -6.72 -10.19
CA ALA A 340 -1.88 -6.13 -10.65
C ALA A 340 -1.07 -5.54 -9.49
N ASP A 341 -1.73 -4.89 -8.53
CA ASP A 341 -1.08 -4.29 -7.35
C ASP A 341 -0.53 -5.38 -6.41
N ILE A 342 -1.29 -6.45 -6.20
CA ILE A 342 -0.84 -7.64 -5.45
C ILE A 342 0.40 -8.24 -6.11
N LEU A 343 0.39 -8.43 -7.42
CA LEU A 343 1.55 -8.99 -8.15
C LEU A 343 2.76 -8.05 -8.10
N LEU A 344 2.57 -6.74 -8.21
CA LEU A 344 3.67 -5.77 -8.08
C LEU A 344 4.24 -5.71 -6.66
N TYR A 345 3.48 -6.08 -5.63
CA TYR A 345 3.98 -6.21 -4.26
C TYR A 345 4.90 -7.43 -4.08
N HIS A 346 4.88 -8.38 -5.00
CA HIS A 346 5.83 -9.50 -5.03
C HIS A 346 7.13 -9.18 -5.78
N VAL A 347 7.26 -8.01 -6.39
CA VAL A 347 8.39 -7.66 -7.25
C VAL A 347 9.16 -6.49 -6.65
N VAL A 348 10.48 -6.61 -6.63
CA VAL A 348 11.42 -5.55 -6.25
C VAL A 348 12.21 -5.14 -7.49
N GLY A 349 12.38 -3.83 -7.70
CA GLY A 349 13.14 -3.26 -8.82
C GLY A 349 14.67 -3.30 -8.64
N SER A 350 15.19 -4.38 -8.07
CA SER A 350 16.63 -4.64 -7.95
C SER A 350 16.89 -6.15 -7.79
N THR A 351 18.11 -6.61 -8.09
CA THR A 351 18.52 -7.99 -7.79
C THR A 351 18.95 -8.11 -6.34
N ALA A 352 18.37 -9.06 -5.61
CA ALA A 352 18.74 -9.41 -4.25
C ALA A 352 18.84 -10.94 -4.13
N LEU A 353 20.07 -11.47 -4.05
CA LEU A 353 20.29 -12.88 -3.73
C LEU A 353 20.02 -13.13 -2.24
N SER A 354 19.80 -14.38 -1.87
CA SER A 354 19.59 -14.79 -0.48
C SER A 354 20.76 -14.39 0.43
N SER A 355 21.98 -14.32 -0.12
CA SER A 355 23.18 -13.85 0.57
C SER A 355 23.25 -12.33 0.80
N ASP A 356 22.47 -11.56 0.04
CA ASP A 356 22.43 -10.09 0.12
C ASP A 356 21.40 -9.62 1.14
N LEU A 357 20.49 -10.51 1.55
CA LEU A 357 19.43 -10.23 2.52
C LEU A 357 19.97 -10.22 3.96
N THR A 358 19.45 -9.32 4.78
CA THR A 358 19.78 -9.22 6.21
C THR A 358 18.53 -9.23 7.09
N ASP A 359 18.65 -9.78 8.30
CA ASP A 359 17.54 -9.85 9.26
C ASP A 359 17.04 -8.45 9.65
N GLY A 360 15.73 -8.22 9.56
CA GLY A 360 15.07 -6.95 9.81
C GLY A 360 15.18 -5.91 8.68
N GLN A 361 15.68 -6.29 7.50
CA GLN A 361 15.76 -5.40 6.34
C GLN A 361 14.36 -5.10 5.78
N THR A 362 14.08 -3.83 5.46
CA THR A 362 12.90 -3.46 4.66
C THR A 362 13.29 -3.16 3.21
N ILE A 363 12.46 -3.58 2.26
CA ILE A 363 12.71 -3.45 0.83
C ILE A 363 11.46 -2.91 0.15
N ALA A 364 11.59 -1.81 -0.61
CA ALA A 364 10.49 -1.25 -1.38
C ALA A 364 10.16 -2.12 -2.60
N THR A 365 8.88 -2.44 -2.78
CA THR A 365 8.35 -3.21 -3.91
C THR A 365 7.93 -2.29 -5.05
N LEU A 366 7.62 -2.86 -6.23
CA LEU A 366 7.13 -2.10 -7.38
C LEU A 366 5.70 -1.58 -7.18
N ASN A 367 4.94 -2.12 -6.22
CA ASN A 367 3.66 -1.56 -5.80
C ASN A 367 3.83 -0.28 -4.94
N GLY A 368 5.03 -0.05 -4.39
CA GLY A 368 5.37 1.14 -3.59
C GLY A 368 5.34 0.90 -2.08
N ALA A 369 4.67 -0.15 -1.61
CA ALA A 369 4.75 -0.60 -0.23
C ALA A 369 6.06 -1.39 0.03
N GLU A 370 6.48 -1.47 1.29
CA GLU A 370 7.69 -2.21 1.69
C GLU A 370 7.35 -3.63 2.15
N VAL A 371 8.27 -4.56 1.92
CA VAL A 371 8.30 -5.90 2.53
C VAL A 371 9.42 -5.96 3.56
N THR A 372 9.25 -6.77 4.60
CA THR A 372 10.24 -6.97 5.66
C THR A 372 10.87 -8.35 5.55
N VAL A 373 12.20 -8.42 5.65
CA VAL A 373 12.95 -9.67 5.66
C VAL A 373 13.18 -10.11 7.10
N THR A 374 12.81 -11.34 7.43
CA THR A 374 13.12 -11.99 8.72
C THR A 374 13.99 -13.22 8.48
N ILE A 375 15.12 -13.34 9.18
CA ILE A 375 16.04 -14.48 9.06
C ILE A 375 16.21 -15.14 10.43
N ASN A 376 15.74 -16.37 10.57
CA ASN A 376 15.78 -17.12 11.82
C ASN A 376 16.26 -18.57 11.61
N GLU A 377 16.18 -19.42 12.65
CA GLU A 377 16.60 -20.83 12.54
C GLU A 377 15.76 -21.66 11.54
N ALA A 378 14.54 -21.22 11.23
CA ALA A 378 13.63 -21.88 10.30
C ALA A 378 13.86 -21.48 8.83
N GLY A 379 14.47 -20.32 8.55
CA GLY A 379 14.80 -19.88 7.20
C GLY A 379 14.73 -18.37 6.99
N ILE A 380 14.53 -17.98 5.72
CA ILE A 380 14.30 -16.60 5.29
C ILE A 380 12.81 -16.42 5.05
N PHE A 381 12.24 -15.35 5.59
CA PHE A 381 10.85 -14.97 5.43
C PHE A 381 10.75 -13.57 4.83
N ILE A 382 9.78 -13.38 3.94
CA ILE A 382 9.39 -12.08 3.38
C ILE A 382 8.00 -11.80 3.92
N ASN A 383 7.90 -10.81 4.81
CA ASN A 383 6.82 -10.70 5.78
C ASN A 383 6.66 -12.05 6.52
N ASP A 384 5.53 -12.71 6.34
CA ASP A 384 5.25 -14.03 6.93
C ASP A 384 5.43 -15.20 5.94
N ALA A 385 5.77 -14.93 4.68
CA ALA A 385 5.95 -15.95 3.65
C ALA A 385 7.36 -16.55 3.70
N GLN A 386 7.49 -17.86 3.86
CA GLN A 386 8.78 -18.55 3.88
C GLN A 386 9.34 -18.71 2.47
N VAL A 387 10.62 -18.36 2.27
CA VAL A 387 11.36 -18.68 1.05
C VAL A 387 11.71 -20.17 1.06
N THR A 388 11.06 -20.95 0.18
CA THR A 388 11.24 -22.41 0.08
C THR A 388 12.34 -22.81 -0.92
N VAL A 389 12.55 -22.00 -1.96
CA VAL A 389 13.65 -22.15 -2.92
C VAL A 389 14.21 -20.76 -3.22
N ALA A 390 15.50 -20.55 -2.97
CA ALA A 390 16.15 -19.27 -3.21
C ALA A 390 17.05 -19.29 -4.45
N ASP A 391 17.39 -18.10 -4.95
CA ASP A 391 18.45 -17.84 -5.93
C ASP A 391 18.25 -18.51 -7.31
N LEU A 392 17.03 -18.48 -7.84
CA LEU A 392 16.79 -18.86 -9.24
C LEU A 392 17.16 -17.69 -10.16
N VAL A 393 18.38 -17.71 -10.68
CA VAL A 393 18.94 -16.61 -11.48
C VAL A 393 18.38 -16.60 -12.92
N ALA A 394 17.92 -15.43 -13.36
CA ALA A 394 17.48 -15.08 -14.70
C ALA A 394 18.40 -14.01 -15.32
N ASP A 395 18.31 -13.83 -16.63
CA ASP A 395 19.06 -12.80 -17.37
C ASP A 395 18.65 -11.37 -16.94
N ASN A 396 17.39 -11.18 -16.52
CA ASN A 396 16.86 -9.89 -16.07
C ASN A 396 16.54 -9.84 -14.56
N GLY A 397 17.04 -10.79 -13.75
CA GLY A 397 16.76 -10.78 -12.32
C GLY A 397 16.97 -12.10 -11.56
N VAL A 398 16.28 -12.24 -10.44
CA VAL A 398 16.27 -13.46 -9.62
C VAL A 398 14.85 -13.78 -9.15
N VAL A 399 14.53 -15.06 -9.01
CA VAL A 399 13.28 -15.55 -8.44
C VAL A 399 13.55 -16.29 -7.13
N HIS A 400 12.79 -15.97 -6.08
CA HIS A 400 12.71 -16.70 -4.82
C HIS A 400 11.30 -17.28 -4.68
N VAL A 401 11.18 -18.59 -4.52
CA VAL A 401 9.90 -19.26 -4.36
C VAL A 401 9.42 -19.14 -2.93
N ILE A 402 8.17 -18.71 -2.72
CA ILE A 402 7.56 -18.52 -1.40
C ILE A 402 6.30 -19.37 -1.22
N ASP A 403 5.95 -19.68 0.03
CA ASP A 403 4.82 -20.54 0.39
C ASP A 403 3.50 -19.81 0.73
N ALA A 404 3.51 -18.48 0.74
CA ALA A 404 2.32 -17.65 0.94
C ALA A 404 2.26 -16.51 -0.09
N VAL A 405 1.06 -16.02 -0.41
CA VAL A 405 0.86 -14.85 -1.28
C VAL A 405 1.00 -13.58 -0.42
N LEU A 406 1.85 -12.66 -0.84
CA LEU A 406 2.05 -11.36 -0.21
C LEU A 406 0.89 -10.42 -0.58
N ILE A 407 0.19 -9.89 0.43
CA ILE A 407 -0.87 -8.90 0.24
C ILE A 407 -0.34 -7.51 0.61
N PRO A 408 -0.43 -6.51 -0.30
CA PRO A 408 0.02 -5.16 0.01
C PRO A 408 -0.80 -4.55 1.15
N PRO A 409 -0.19 -3.78 2.07
CA PRO A 409 -0.94 -2.99 3.03
C PRO A 409 -1.77 -1.94 2.28
N THR A 410 -3.09 -1.95 2.47
CA THR A 410 -4.03 -1.06 1.76
C THR A 410 -3.65 0.41 1.96
N SER A 411 -3.34 1.10 0.85
CA SER A 411 -3.00 2.53 0.85
C SER A 411 -4.27 3.38 0.81
N GLU A 412 -4.57 4.06 1.92
CA GLU A 412 -5.73 4.93 2.19
C GLU A 412 -7.11 4.21 2.16
N PRO A 413 -7.78 4.09 3.33
CA PRO A 413 -9.09 3.46 3.37
C PRO A 413 -10.14 4.31 2.65
N THR A 414 -10.93 3.70 1.77
CA THR A 414 -11.98 4.40 0.99
C THR A 414 -13.40 4.18 1.53
N GLY A 415 -13.55 3.47 2.65
CA GLY A 415 -14.84 3.16 3.29
C GLY A 415 -14.71 2.97 4.81
N THR A 416 -15.83 2.93 5.50
CA THR A 416 -15.94 2.55 6.93
C THR A 416 -15.79 1.04 7.11
N VAL A 417 -15.68 0.57 8.36
CA VAL A 417 -15.66 -0.88 8.65
C VAL A 417 -16.91 -1.59 8.12
N VAL A 418 -18.07 -0.90 8.10
CA VAL A 418 -19.32 -1.42 7.53
C VAL A 418 -19.22 -1.49 6.00
N ASP A 419 -18.64 -0.48 5.35
CA ASP A 419 -18.45 -0.52 3.90
C ASP A 419 -17.54 -1.69 3.47
N ILE A 420 -16.53 -2.04 4.26
CA ILE A 420 -15.68 -3.21 3.99
C ILE A 420 -16.51 -4.50 4.04
N VAL A 421 -17.34 -4.66 5.08
CA VAL A 421 -18.20 -5.84 5.24
C VAL A 421 -19.24 -5.93 4.12
N VAL A 422 -19.93 -4.83 3.79
CA VAL A 422 -20.99 -4.80 2.76
C VAL A 422 -20.45 -5.03 1.35
N ASN A 423 -19.24 -4.57 1.05
CA ASN A 423 -18.62 -4.79 -0.27
C ASN A 423 -17.88 -6.14 -0.38
N SER A 424 -17.98 -6.99 0.64
CA SER A 424 -17.34 -8.30 0.65
C SER A 424 -18.31 -9.40 0.24
N GLU A 425 -17.94 -10.20 -0.76
CA GLU A 425 -18.75 -11.32 -1.25
C GLU A 425 -18.93 -12.47 -0.23
N VAL A 426 -18.10 -12.52 0.82
CA VAL A 426 -18.08 -13.62 1.82
C VAL A 426 -18.70 -13.25 3.17
N HIS A 427 -19.37 -12.10 3.25
CA HIS A 427 -19.97 -11.56 4.48
C HIS A 427 -21.47 -11.24 4.33
N ASN A 428 -22.20 -11.94 3.45
CA ASN A 428 -23.62 -11.67 3.21
C ASN A 428 -24.48 -11.91 4.47
N LEU A 429 -24.16 -12.94 5.27
CA LEU A 429 -24.86 -13.25 6.52
C LEU A 429 -24.50 -12.25 7.61
N LEU A 430 -23.24 -11.81 7.67
CA LEU A 430 -22.82 -10.75 8.60
C LEU A 430 -23.50 -9.41 8.27
N GLU A 431 -23.56 -9.04 6.99
CA GLU A 431 -24.30 -7.86 6.54
C GLU A 431 -25.77 -7.93 6.98
N ALA A 432 -26.44 -9.05 6.70
CA ALA A 432 -27.84 -9.25 7.09
C ALA A 432 -28.02 -9.15 8.61
N ALA A 433 -27.10 -9.71 9.40
CA ALA A 433 -27.11 -9.65 10.86
C ALA A 433 -26.93 -8.23 11.39
N VAL A 434 -25.98 -7.47 10.85
CA VAL A 434 -25.73 -6.06 11.24
C VAL A 434 -26.93 -5.17 10.91
N LEU A 435 -27.60 -5.42 9.79
CA LEU A 435 -28.82 -4.70 9.40
C LEU A 435 -30.00 -5.07 10.30
N GLU A 436 -30.21 -6.35 10.61
CA GLU A 436 -31.31 -6.81 11.47
C GLU A 436 -31.15 -6.31 12.91
N ALA A 437 -29.91 -6.22 13.41
CA ALA A 437 -29.59 -5.69 14.73
C ALA A 437 -29.56 -4.14 14.81
N ASP A 438 -29.82 -3.44 13.70
CA ASP A 438 -29.76 -1.97 13.60
C ASP A 438 -28.39 -1.36 14.03
N LEU A 439 -27.29 -2.10 13.78
CA LEU A 439 -25.93 -1.70 14.15
C LEU A 439 -25.18 -0.97 13.04
N ALA A 440 -25.72 -0.94 11.82
CA ALA A 440 -25.04 -0.36 10.66
C ALA A 440 -24.67 1.13 10.85
N GLU A 441 -25.57 1.95 11.39
CA GLU A 441 -25.29 3.38 11.65
C GLU A 441 -24.24 3.54 12.76
N THR A 442 -24.30 2.71 13.81
CA THR A 442 -23.37 2.72 14.94
C THR A 442 -21.94 2.40 14.48
N LEU A 443 -21.77 1.32 13.70
CA LEU A 443 -20.46 0.87 13.23
C LEU A 443 -19.91 1.71 12.05
N SER A 444 -20.77 2.46 11.37
CA SER A 444 -20.36 3.48 10.38
C SER A 444 -20.00 4.83 11.02
N GLY A 445 -20.23 4.98 12.34
CA GLY A 445 -20.02 6.22 13.08
C GLY A 445 -18.55 6.57 13.33
N GLU A 446 -18.33 7.57 14.18
CA GLU A 446 -16.97 7.95 14.60
C GLU A 446 -16.33 6.79 15.40
N GLY A 447 -15.29 6.19 14.82
CA GLY A 447 -14.47 5.18 15.50
C GLY A 447 -13.47 5.78 16.49
N PRO A 448 -12.43 5.03 16.88
CA PRO A 448 -11.91 3.85 16.19
C PRO A 448 -12.63 2.53 16.53
N PHE A 449 -12.80 1.67 15.53
CA PHE A 449 -13.28 0.30 15.70
C PHE A 449 -12.24 -0.74 15.24
N THR A 450 -12.25 -1.91 15.86
CA THR A 450 -11.70 -3.15 15.30
C THR A 450 -12.82 -4.17 15.24
N VAL A 451 -13.16 -4.64 14.05
CA VAL A 451 -14.25 -5.60 13.83
C VAL A 451 -13.64 -6.94 13.48
N PHE A 452 -13.95 -7.97 14.26
CA PHE A 452 -13.68 -9.35 13.90
C PHE A 452 -14.85 -9.87 13.06
N ALA A 453 -14.71 -9.92 11.74
CA ALA A 453 -15.79 -10.21 10.81
C ALA A 453 -15.83 -11.71 10.45
N PRO A 454 -16.78 -12.50 10.97
CA PRO A 454 -16.91 -13.90 10.62
C PRO A 454 -17.46 -14.09 9.21
N THR A 455 -16.92 -15.05 8.47
CA THR A 455 -17.37 -15.40 7.12
C THR A 455 -18.76 -16.04 7.10
N ASP A 456 -19.37 -16.11 5.92
CA ASP A 456 -20.63 -16.83 5.73
C ASP A 456 -20.54 -18.30 6.14
N ASP A 457 -19.38 -18.95 5.88
CA ASP A 457 -19.11 -20.33 6.33
C ASP A 457 -19.08 -20.45 7.86
N ALA A 458 -18.56 -19.43 8.56
CA ALA A 458 -18.58 -19.38 10.02
C ALA A 458 -20.01 -19.36 10.58
N PHE A 459 -20.90 -18.56 9.99
CA PHE A 459 -22.32 -18.54 10.35
C PHE A 459 -23.02 -19.87 10.06
N ILE A 460 -22.72 -20.50 8.92
CA ILE A 460 -23.26 -21.82 8.56
C ILE A 460 -22.80 -22.86 9.58
N ALA A 461 -21.51 -22.87 9.94
CA ALA A 461 -20.96 -23.78 10.94
C ALA A 461 -21.63 -23.60 12.32
N LEU A 462 -21.88 -22.36 12.75
CA LEU A 462 -22.62 -22.08 13.97
C LEU A 462 -24.08 -22.58 13.89
N ALA A 463 -24.77 -22.32 12.79
CA ALA A 463 -26.15 -22.78 12.58
C ALA A 463 -26.24 -24.30 12.65
N GLU A 464 -25.31 -25.01 12.00
CA GLU A 464 -25.22 -26.48 12.05
C GLU A 464 -24.97 -26.99 13.47
N ALA A 465 -24.05 -26.35 14.22
CA ALA A 465 -23.75 -26.70 15.60
C ALA A 465 -24.96 -26.52 16.53
N LEU A 466 -25.78 -25.50 16.29
CA LEU A 466 -27.02 -25.22 17.03
C LEU A 466 -28.23 -25.97 16.49
N THR A 467 -28.09 -26.73 15.41
CA THR A 467 -29.20 -27.42 14.71
C THR A 467 -30.31 -26.47 14.25
N LEU A 468 -29.93 -25.25 13.87
CA LEU A 468 -30.81 -24.19 13.36
C LEU A 468 -30.60 -23.99 11.85
N ALA A 469 -31.53 -23.31 11.19
CA ALA A 469 -31.26 -22.78 9.86
C ALA A 469 -30.44 -21.48 9.99
N PRO A 470 -29.55 -21.13 9.04
CA PRO A 470 -28.76 -19.88 9.11
C PRO A 470 -29.63 -18.63 9.26
N GLU A 471 -30.79 -18.59 8.60
CA GLU A 471 -31.76 -17.50 8.73
C GLU A 471 -32.35 -17.35 10.14
N ASP A 472 -32.40 -18.42 10.93
CA ASP A 472 -32.93 -18.38 12.30
C ASP A 472 -31.94 -17.72 13.27
N LEU A 473 -30.64 -17.69 12.93
CA LEU A 473 -29.64 -16.97 13.72
C LEU A 473 -29.92 -15.46 13.75
N LEU A 474 -30.47 -14.91 12.66
CA LEU A 474 -30.82 -13.50 12.55
C LEU A 474 -32.01 -13.12 13.45
N ALA A 475 -32.80 -14.10 13.88
CA ALA A 475 -33.94 -13.89 14.77
C ALA A 475 -33.60 -14.06 16.25
N LEU A 476 -32.33 -14.28 16.60
CA LEU A 476 -31.92 -14.45 17.99
C LEU A 476 -32.12 -13.13 18.76
N PRO A 477 -32.75 -13.17 19.95
CA PRO A 477 -32.95 -11.97 20.76
C PRO A 477 -31.62 -11.32 21.20
N GLU A 478 -30.55 -12.12 21.24
CA GLU A 478 -29.20 -11.73 21.64
C GLU A 478 -28.32 -11.31 20.44
N LEU A 479 -28.88 -11.23 19.22
CA LEU A 479 -28.09 -10.97 18.01
C LEU A 479 -27.22 -9.71 18.12
N ALA A 480 -27.81 -8.60 18.59
CA ALA A 480 -27.06 -7.35 18.76
C ALA A 480 -25.90 -7.50 19.75
N ASP A 481 -26.10 -8.28 20.81
CA ASP A 481 -25.13 -8.53 21.86
C ASP A 481 -23.94 -9.36 21.36
N ILE A 482 -24.26 -10.43 20.60
CA ILE A 482 -23.29 -11.27 19.90
C ILE A 482 -22.47 -10.43 18.91
N LEU A 483 -23.11 -9.56 18.13
CA LEU A 483 -22.39 -8.70 17.17
C LEU A 483 -21.50 -7.67 17.87
N LEU A 484 -21.92 -7.10 18.99
CA LEU A 484 -21.08 -6.19 19.77
C LEU A 484 -19.87 -6.89 20.41
N TYR A 485 -19.95 -8.20 20.65
CA TYR A 485 -18.81 -9.02 21.09
C TYR A 485 -17.76 -9.25 19.99
N HIS A 486 -18.10 -8.99 18.73
CA HIS A 486 -17.14 -8.99 17.63
C HIS A 486 -16.43 -7.65 17.44
N VAL A 487 -16.77 -6.62 18.21
CA VAL A 487 -16.26 -5.26 18.00
C VAL A 487 -15.49 -4.79 19.21
N VAL A 488 -14.33 -4.19 18.97
CA VAL A 488 -13.50 -3.51 19.97
C VAL A 488 -13.50 -2.02 19.67
N GLY A 489 -13.66 -1.19 20.71
CA GLY A 489 -13.63 0.28 20.62
C GLY A 489 -12.23 0.89 20.50
N ALA A 490 -11.36 0.28 19.70
CA ALA A 490 -9.99 0.72 19.43
C ALA A 490 -9.55 0.24 18.04
N THR A 491 -8.57 0.89 17.43
CA THR A 491 -7.90 0.37 16.23
C THR A 491 -6.75 -0.53 16.67
N ALA A 492 -6.73 -1.77 16.20
CA ALA A 492 -5.65 -2.72 16.42
C ALA A 492 -5.35 -3.45 15.12
N LEU A 493 -4.15 -3.24 14.58
CA LEU A 493 -3.61 -4.06 13.49
C LEU A 493 -3.08 -5.38 14.04
N SER A 494 -2.88 -6.38 13.19
CA SER A 494 -2.28 -7.67 13.56
C SER A 494 -0.94 -7.51 14.27
N THR A 495 -0.15 -6.53 13.83
CA THR A 495 1.15 -6.16 14.40
C THR A 495 1.07 -5.47 15.77
N ASP A 496 -0.11 -4.95 16.15
CA ASP A 496 -0.36 -4.37 17.47
C ASP A 496 -0.74 -5.44 18.51
N LEU A 497 -1.06 -6.66 18.06
CA LEU A 497 -1.51 -7.76 18.91
C LEU A 497 -0.34 -8.50 19.58
N SER A 498 -0.58 -9.03 20.78
CA SER A 498 0.39 -9.83 21.54
C SER A 498 -0.23 -11.13 22.03
N ASP A 499 0.58 -12.20 22.10
CA ASP A 499 0.14 -13.49 22.62
C ASP A 499 -0.34 -13.39 24.08
N GLY A 500 -1.52 -13.94 24.36
CA GLY A 500 -2.18 -13.89 25.67
C GLY A 500 -2.82 -12.55 26.02
N GLN A 501 -2.92 -11.61 25.08
CA GLN A 501 -3.59 -10.33 25.30
C GLN A 501 -5.10 -10.53 25.47
N MET A 502 -5.67 -9.94 26.52
CA MET A 502 -7.13 -9.86 26.69
C MET A 502 -7.61 -8.47 26.28
N VAL A 503 -8.70 -8.41 25.50
CA VAL A 503 -9.25 -7.18 24.94
C VAL A 503 -10.74 -7.11 25.21
N THR A 504 -11.19 -6.04 25.86
CA THR A 504 -12.60 -5.80 26.14
C THR A 504 -13.35 -5.36 24.88
N THR A 505 -14.44 -6.05 24.57
CA THR A 505 -15.31 -5.78 23.42
C THR A 505 -16.37 -4.70 23.76
N LEU A 506 -17.16 -4.27 22.77
CA LEU A 506 -18.26 -3.33 22.98
C LEU A 506 -19.46 -3.96 23.72
N ASN A 507 -19.56 -5.29 23.72
CA ASN A 507 -20.50 -6.02 24.57
C ASN A 507 -20.07 -6.00 26.06
N GLY A 508 -18.78 -5.80 26.35
CA GLY A 508 -18.24 -5.71 27.71
C GLY A 508 -17.50 -6.96 28.17
N ALA A 509 -17.70 -8.10 27.51
CA ALA A 509 -16.88 -9.30 27.71
C ALA A 509 -15.51 -9.19 27.00
N ASP A 510 -14.52 -9.91 27.52
CA ASP A 510 -13.16 -9.94 26.98
C ASP A 510 -12.99 -11.06 25.94
N VAL A 511 -12.32 -10.75 24.83
CA VAL A 511 -11.74 -11.75 23.92
C VAL A 511 -10.27 -11.95 24.22
N THR A 512 -9.76 -13.16 24.00
CA THR A 512 -8.35 -13.51 24.20
C THR A 512 -7.64 -13.68 22.86
N VAL A 513 -6.51 -13.00 22.69
CA VAL A 513 -5.63 -13.17 21.54
C VAL A 513 -4.64 -14.30 21.82
N THR A 514 -4.54 -15.27 20.91
CA THR A 514 -3.50 -16.31 20.92
C THR A 514 -2.69 -16.23 19.63
N ILE A 515 -1.35 -16.19 19.73
CA ILE A 515 -0.45 -16.16 18.58
C ILE A 515 0.47 -17.37 18.65
N ASN A 516 0.41 -18.24 17.64
CA ASN A 516 1.19 -19.48 17.58
C ASN A 516 1.66 -19.79 16.15
N GLU A 517 2.31 -20.94 15.94
CA GLU A 517 2.83 -21.35 14.61
C GLU A 517 1.75 -21.48 13.53
N ALA A 518 0.47 -21.63 13.90
CA ALA A 518 -0.66 -21.70 12.97
C ALA A 518 -1.31 -20.33 12.68
N GLY A 519 -0.93 -19.26 13.38
CA GLY A 519 -1.42 -17.90 13.13
C GLY A 519 -1.97 -17.18 14.36
N ILE A 520 -2.81 -16.17 14.11
CA ILE A 520 -3.48 -15.34 15.13
C ILE A 520 -4.91 -15.87 15.35
N PHE A 521 -5.29 -16.04 16.61
CA PHE A 521 -6.63 -16.48 17.01
C PHE A 521 -7.25 -15.47 17.98
N ILE A 522 -8.55 -15.23 17.81
CA ILE A 522 -9.40 -14.47 18.73
C ILE A 522 -10.35 -15.46 19.38
N ASN A 523 -10.13 -15.74 20.67
CA ASN A 523 -10.62 -16.94 21.34
C ASN A 523 -10.19 -18.19 20.55
N ASP A 524 -11.16 -18.93 20.00
CA ASP A 524 -10.92 -20.12 19.18
C ASP A 524 -11.06 -19.84 17.67
N ALA A 525 -11.41 -18.61 17.26
CA ALA A 525 -11.58 -18.22 15.86
C ALA A 525 -10.25 -17.76 15.25
N GLN A 526 -9.84 -18.37 14.13
CA GLN A 526 -8.62 -18.00 13.42
C GLN A 526 -8.84 -16.73 12.61
N VAL A 527 -7.90 -15.79 12.69
CA VAL A 527 -7.83 -14.65 11.76
C VAL A 527 -7.27 -15.16 10.43
N ILE A 528 -8.12 -15.18 9.41
CA ILE A 528 -7.81 -15.67 8.06
C ILE A 528 -7.37 -14.55 7.12
N VAL A 529 -7.85 -13.32 7.37
CA VAL A 529 -7.38 -12.10 6.71
C VAL A 529 -7.25 -11.02 7.77
N ALA A 530 -6.06 -10.45 7.90
CA ALA A 530 -5.82 -9.37 8.84
C ALA A 530 -5.77 -8.01 8.12
N ASP A 531 -5.93 -6.94 8.91
CA ASP A 531 -5.53 -5.58 8.55
C ASP A 531 -6.28 -4.97 7.35
N LEU A 532 -7.58 -5.25 7.21
CA LEU A 532 -8.42 -4.50 6.28
C LEU A 532 -8.71 -3.11 6.86
N VAL A 533 -7.90 -2.14 6.51
CA VAL A 533 -7.98 -0.79 7.06
C VAL A 533 -9.21 -0.05 6.52
N ALA A 534 -9.98 0.55 7.43
CA ALA A 534 -11.12 1.41 7.17
C ALA A 534 -10.87 2.85 7.65
N THR A 535 -11.71 3.78 7.20
CA THR A 535 -11.65 5.21 7.56
C THR A 535 -11.95 5.46 9.04
N ASN A 536 -12.70 4.55 9.67
CA ASN A 536 -13.08 4.61 11.08
C ASN A 536 -12.60 3.39 11.89
N GLY A 537 -11.70 2.56 11.36
CA GLY A 537 -11.29 1.34 12.06
C GLY A 537 -10.46 0.36 11.22
N VAL A 538 -10.45 -0.90 11.66
CA VAL A 538 -9.83 -2.05 10.97
C VAL A 538 -10.80 -3.23 11.03
N VAL A 539 -10.81 -4.06 10.00
CA VAL A 539 -11.53 -5.33 9.96
C VAL A 539 -10.53 -6.48 9.89
N HIS A 540 -10.71 -7.49 10.74
CA HIS A 540 -10.01 -8.77 10.68
C HIS A 540 -11.04 -9.85 10.36
N VAL A 541 -10.86 -10.58 9.27
CA VAL A 541 -11.77 -11.67 8.88
C VAL A 541 -11.44 -12.91 9.70
N ILE A 542 -12.46 -13.56 10.27
CA ILE A 542 -12.31 -14.74 11.12
C ILE A 542 -13.15 -15.92 10.60
N ASP A 543 -12.72 -17.15 10.91
CA ASP A 543 -13.34 -18.39 10.44
C ASP A 543 -14.46 -18.96 11.33
N ALA A 544 -14.74 -18.33 12.47
CA ALA A 544 -15.78 -18.75 13.41
C ALA A 544 -16.50 -17.54 14.02
N VAL A 545 -17.80 -17.69 14.30
CA VAL A 545 -18.58 -16.66 15.02
C VAL A 545 -18.19 -16.68 16.50
N LEU A 546 -17.77 -15.53 17.03
CA LEU A 546 -17.49 -15.36 18.46
C LEU A 546 -18.81 -15.36 19.24
N THR A 547 -18.92 -16.27 20.19
CA THR A 547 -20.03 -16.28 21.15
C THR A 547 -19.55 -15.70 22.48
N PRO A 548 -20.27 -14.71 23.05
CA PRO A 548 -19.99 -14.25 24.39
C PRO A 548 -20.02 -15.44 25.36
N PRO A 549 -19.13 -15.48 26.37
CA PRO A 549 -19.22 -16.50 27.40
C PRO A 549 -20.55 -16.35 28.14
N VAL A 550 -21.49 -17.27 27.88
CA VAL A 550 -22.73 -17.30 28.66
C VAL A 550 -22.43 -17.76 30.08
N PRO A 551 -22.95 -17.08 31.11
CA PRO A 551 -22.93 -17.60 32.47
C PRO A 551 -23.64 -18.96 32.46
N THR A 552 -22.95 -20.02 32.88
CA THR A 552 -23.48 -21.40 32.84
C THR A 552 -24.17 -21.80 34.14
N ASN A 553 -24.07 -20.95 35.16
CA ASN A 553 -24.67 -21.15 36.48
C ASN A 553 -25.30 -19.83 36.96
N THR A 554 -26.33 -19.33 36.26
CA THR A 554 -27.05 -18.10 36.66
C THR A 554 -27.91 -18.30 37.91
N VAL A 555 -28.39 -17.20 38.50
CA VAL A 555 -29.36 -17.26 39.61
C VAL A 555 -30.63 -18.01 39.22
N VAL A 556 -31.05 -17.93 37.94
CA VAL A 556 -32.19 -18.69 37.41
C VAL A 556 -31.86 -20.16 37.28
N ASP A 557 -30.66 -20.51 36.78
CA ASP A 557 -30.24 -21.91 36.68
C ASP A 557 -30.21 -22.58 38.06
N ILE A 558 -29.77 -21.87 39.10
CA ILE A 558 -29.81 -22.36 40.48
C ILE A 558 -31.25 -22.64 40.94
N ILE A 559 -32.20 -21.76 40.61
CA ILE A 559 -33.61 -21.92 40.98
C ILE A 559 -34.24 -23.09 40.22
N VAL A 560 -34.06 -23.15 38.89
CA VAL A 560 -34.63 -24.18 38.01
C VAL A 560 -34.08 -25.57 38.35
N ASN A 561 -32.79 -25.67 38.70
CA ASN A 561 -32.17 -26.94 39.08
C ASN A 561 -32.40 -27.33 40.55
N SER A 562 -33.23 -26.58 41.30
CA SER A 562 -33.49 -26.82 42.71
C SER A 562 -34.83 -27.51 42.96
N ASP A 563 -34.79 -28.70 43.56
CA ASP A 563 -35.96 -29.52 43.93
C ASP A 563 -36.97 -28.82 44.88
N ILE A 564 -36.57 -27.76 45.59
CA ILE A 564 -37.41 -27.01 46.56
C ILE A 564 -37.95 -25.67 46.05
N HIS A 565 -37.75 -25.36 44.76
CA HIS A 565 -38.13 -24.08 44.15
C HIS A 565 -39.06 -24.26 42.93
N THR A 566 -39.83 -25.35 42.86
CA THR A 566 -40.69 -25.66 41.71
C THR A 566 -41.82 -24.64 41.51
N ILE A 567 -42.33 -24.03 42.59
CA ILE A 567 -43.35 -22.97 42.53
C ILE A 567 -42.70 -21.64 42.13
N LEU A 568 -41.49 -21.36 42.62
CA LEU A 568 -40.75 -20.15 42.25
C LEU A 568 -40.38 -20.17 40.76
N GLU A 569 -39.89 -21.31 40.25
CA GLU A 569 -39.64 -21.54 38.83
C GLU A 569 -40.89 -21.23 37.99
N ALA A 570 -42.04 -21.81 38.36
CA ALA A 570 -43.29 -21.56 37.66
C ALA A 570 -43.72 -20.08 37.73
N ALA A 571 -43.47 -19.39 38.84
CA ALA A 571 -43.77 -17.98 39.01
C ALA A 571 -42.88 -17.09 38.13
N VAL A 572 -41.57 -17.36 38.08
CA VAL A 572 -40.62 -16.63 37.23
C VAL A 572 -40.95 -16.83 35.75
N LEU A 573 -41.38 -18.03 35.36
CA LEU A 573 -41.80 -18.35 34.00
C LEU A 573 -43.12 -17.65 33.63
N GLU A 574 -44.13 -17.66 34.50
CA GLU A 574 -45.41 -16.99 34.27
C GLU A 574 -45.26 -15.45 34.22
N ALA A 575 -44.32 -14.90 35.00
CA ALA A 575 -44.03 -13.47 35.04
C ALA A 575 -43.08 -12.99 33.91
N ASP A 576 -42.62 -13.89 33.04
CA ASP A 576 -41.68 -13.62 31.93
C ASP A 576 -40.35 -12.99 32.42
N LEU A 577 -39.85 -13.44 33.57
CA LEU A 577 -38.62 -12.92 34.19
C LEU A 577 -37.37 -13.77 33.93
N VAL A 578 -37.50 -14.90 33.24
CA VAL A 578 -36.38 -15.83 32.95
C VAL A 578 -35.23 -15.11 32.24
N GLY A 579 -35.52 -14.39 31.15
CA GLY A 579 -34.49 -13.66 30.41
C GLY A 579 -33.84 -12.55 31.23
N ALA A 580 -34.64 -11.77 31.96
CA ALA A 580 -34.15 -10.67 32.77
C ALA A 580 -33.20 -11.13 33.90
N LEU A 581 -33.50 -12.26 34.55
CA LEU A 581 -32.70 -12.78 35.67
C LEU A 581 -31.56 -13.72 35.23
N SER A 582 -31.56 -14.18 33.98
CA SER A 582 -30.43 -14.93 33.39
C SER A 582 -29.40 -14.01 32.73
N GLY A 583 -29.76 -12.74 32.48
CA GLY A 583 -28.89 -11.74 31.87
C GLY A 583 -27.75 -11.26 32.77
N GLU A 584 -27.05 -10.21 32.32
CA GLU A 584 -25.94 -9.62 33.06
C GLU A 584 -26.39 -9.13 34.45
N GLY A 585 -25.71 -9.65 35.47
CA GLY A 585 -25.88 -9.21 36.85
C GLY A 585 -25.16 -7.89 37.13
N PRO A 586 -24.89 -7.56 38.40
CA PRO A 586 -25.04 -8.43 39.56
C PRO A 586 -26.46 -8.50 40.14
N PHE A 587 -26.93 -9.69 40.48
CA PHE A 587 -28.18 -9.91 41.21
C PHE A 587 -27.96 -10.50 42.61
N THR A 588 -28.84 -10.15 43.55
CA THR A 588 -29.09 -10.95 44.76
C THR A 588 -30.56 -11.36 44.74
N VAL A 589 -30.82 -12.67 44.68
CA VAL A 589 -32.17 -13.22 44.67
C VAL A 589 -32.47 -13.87 46.01
N PHE A 590 -33.51 -13.38 46.69
CA PHE A 590 -34.09 -14.02 47.86
C PHE A 590 -35.12 -15.05 47.39
N ALA A 591 -34.73 -16.33 47.34
CA ALA A 591 -35.53 -17.40 46.75
C ALA A 591 -36.40 -18.12 47.81
N PRO A 592 -37.73 -17.86 47.88
CA PRO A 592 -38.61 -18.58 48.79
C PRO A 592 -38.86 -20.02 48.34
N THR A 593 -38.81 -20.94 49.29
CA THR A 593 -39.08 -22.38 49.07
C THR A 593 -40.53 -22.68 48.69
N ASP A 594 -40.78 -23.88 48.16
CA ASP A 594 -42.12 -24.38 47.89
C ASP A 594 -43.00 -24.42 49.17
N GLU A 595 -42.40 -24.73 50.33
CA GLU A 595 -43.06 -24.63 51.63
C GLU A 595 -43.46 -23.19 51.98
N ALA A 596 -42.63 -22.20 51.63
CA ALA A 596 -42.92 -20.78 51.83
C ALA A 596 -44.16 -20.34 51.03
N PHE A 597 -44.23 -20.72 49.75
CA PHE A 597 -45.39 -20.46 48.91
C PHE A 597 -46.64 -21.18 49.41
N ALA A 598 -46.51 -22.42 49.87
CA ALA A 598 -47.63 -23.18 50.44
C ALA A 598 -48.17 -22.51 51.72
N ALA A 599 -47.29 -22.01 52.59
CA ALA A 599 -47.68 -21.29 53.80
C ALA A 599 -48.41 -19.97 53.47
N LEU A 600 -47.93 -19.22 52.48
CA LEU A 600 -48.62 -18.02 52.00
C LEU A 600 -50.01 -18.34 51.43
N ALA A 601 -50.11 -19.38 50.60
CA ALA A 601 -51.38 -19.82 50.02
C ALA A 601 -52.39 -20.19 51.12
N GLU A 602 -51.96 -20.96 52.13
CA GLU A 602 -52.82 -21.30 53.28
C GLU A 602 -53.25 -20.05 54.07
N ALA A 603 -52.34 -19.12 54.34
CA ALA A 603 -52.62 -17.88 55.07
C ALA A 603 -53.65 -16.99 54.35
N LEU A 604 -53.63 -16.99 53.01
CA LEU A 604 -54.57 -16.25 52.17
C LEU A 604 -55.86 -17.02 51.85
N GLY A 605 -55.95 -18.30 52.23
CA GLY A 605 -57.06 -19.18 51.83
C GLY A 605 -57.13 -19.43 50.33
N ALA A 606 -55.97 -19.42 49.66
CA ALA A 606 -55.78 -19.55 48.23
C ALA A 606 -55.05 -20.86 47.87
N THR A 607 -54.94 -21.17 46.59
CA THR A 607 -54.09 -22.25 46.05
C THR A 607 -52.81 -21.67 45.45
N ALA A 608 -51.79 -22.52 45.25
CA ALA A 608 -50.57 -22.09 44.54
C ALA A 608 -50.89 -21.53 43.14
N SER A 609 -51.88 -22.11 42.43
CA SER A 609 -52.33 -21.59 41.14
C SER A 609 -52.99 -20.21 41.24
N ASP A 610 -53.66 -19.91 42.35
CA ASP A 610 -54.22 -18.56 42.57
C ASP A 610 -53.10 -17.53 42.81
N LEU A 611 -52.00 -17.93 43.46
CA LEU A 611 -50.81 -17.07 43.64
C LEU A 611 -50.13 -16.76 42.31
N LEU A 612 -49.98 -17.75 41.43
CA LEU A 612 -49.41 -17.56 40.09
C LEU A 612 -50.30 -16.69 39.18
N ALA A 613 -51.60 -16.58 39.50
CA ALA A 613 -52.54 -15.76 38.74
C ALA A 613 -52.71 -14.34 39.31
N LEU A 614 -51.89 -13.93 40.30
CA LEU A 614 -51.96 -12.60 40.87
C LEU A 614 -51.54 -11.55 39.84
N PRO A 615 -52.32 -10.46 39.66
CA PRO A 615 -51.95 -9.39 38.75
C PRO A 615 -50.66 -8.67 39.19
N GLU A 616 -50.31 -8.74 40.47
CA GLU A 616 -49.08 -8.19 41.04
C GLU A 616 -47.92 -9.20 41.10
N LEU A 617 -48.00 -10.36 40.44
CA LEU A 617 -46.97 -11.41 40.55
C LEU A 617 -45.57 -10.89 40.20
N THR A 618 -45.43 -10.16 39.09
CA THR A 618 -44.14 -9.58 38.68
C THR A 618 -43.59 -8.62 39.74
N ASP A 619 -44.44 -7.78 40.34
CA ASP A 619 -44.03 -6.85 41.40
C ASP A 619 -43.57 -7.58 42.66
N ILE A 620 -44.27 -8.66 43.04
CA ILE A 620 -43.88 -9.51 44.17
C ILE A 620 -42.52 -10.17 43.89
N LEU A 621 -42.30 -10.70 42.69
CA LEU A 621 -41.03 -11.34 42.34
C LEU A 621 -39.88 -10.33 42.30
N LEU A 622 -40.10 -9.13 41.75
CA LEU A 622 -39.09 -8.06 41.75
C LEU A 622 -38.77 -7.54 43.16
N TYR A 623 -39.68 -7.71 44.14
CA TYR A 623 -39.41 -7.42 45.55
C TYR A 623 -38.45 -8.43 46.21
N HIS A 624 -38.24 -9.59 45.59
CA HIS A 624 -37.25 -10.58 46.03
C HIS A 624 -35.88 -10.38 45.39
N VAL A 625 -35.72 -9.43 44.46
CA VAL A 625 -34.49 -9.25 43.70
C VAL A 625 -33.86 -7.90 44.01
N VAL A 626 -32.54 -7.91 44.24
CA VAL A 626 -31.72 -6.71 44.42
C VAL A 626 -30.73 -6.63 43.27
N GLY A 627 -30.58 -5.44 42.67
CA GLY A 627 -29.62 -5.18 41.58
C GLY A 627 -28.17 -4.99 42.05
N ALA A 628 -27.70 -5.85 42.94
CA ALA A 628 -26.33 -5.90 43.45
C ALA A 628 -26.04 -7.29 44.03
N THR A 629 -24.77 -7.73 44.02
CA THR A 629 -24.34 -8.93 44.74
C THR A 629 -24.12 -8.58 46.21
N ALA A 630 -24.77 -9.31 47.11
CA ALA A 630 -24.64 -9.14 48.55
C ALA A 630 -24.55 -10.52 49.21
N PHE A 631 -23.36 -10.89 49.67
CA PHE A 631 -23.17 -12.10 50.48
C PHE A 631 -23.66 -11.87 51.90
N SER A 632 -23.93 -12.94 52.64
CA SER A 632 -24.35 -12.90 54.04
C SER A 632 -23.36 -12.11 54.92
N THR A 633 -22.08 -12.10 54.54
CA THR A 633 -21.02 -11.33 55.21
C THR A 633 -21.02 -9.84 54.90
N ASP A 634 -21.65 -9.43 53.81
CA ASP A 634 -21.79 -8.03 53.40
C ASP A 634 -22.99 -7.36 54.09
N LEU A 635 -23.90 -8.18 54.62
CA LEU A 635 -25.10 -7.73 55.30
C LEU A 635 -24.84 -7.27 56.73
N SER A 636 -25.53 -6.21 57.15
CA SER A 636 -25.48 -5.66 58.51
C SER A 636 -26.85 -5.62 59.17
N ASP A 637 -26.88 -5.78 60.50
CA ASP A 637 -28.12 -5.68 61.29
C ASP A 637 -28.77 -4.29 61.15
N GLY A 638 -30.06 -4.26 60.82
CA GLY A 638 -30.85 -3.05 60.54
C GLY A 638 -30.58 -2.41 59.16
N GLN A 639 -29.91 -3.12 58.24
CA GLN A 639 -29.64 -2.60 56.90
C GLN A 639 -30.93 -2.60 56.05
N MET A 640 -31.22 -1.46 55.42
CA MET A 640 -32.28 -1.37 54.40
C MET A 640 -31.66 -1.59 53.02
N VAL A 641 -32.23 -2.48 52.21
CA VAL A 641 -31.76 -2.82 50.86
C VAL A 641 -32.86 -2.56 49.85
N ALA A 642 -32.58 -1.72 48.86
CA ALA A 642 -33.51 -1.44 47.77
C ALA A 642 -33.63 -2.63 46.82
N THR A 643 -34.87 -3.02 46.51
CA THR A 643 -35.20 -4.11 45.58
C THR A 643 -35.53 -3.56 44.19
N LEU A 644 -35.61 -4.43 43.17
CA LEU A 644 -35.97 -4.05 41.81
C LEU A 644 -37.43 -3.62 41.67
N ASN A 645 -38.31 -3.96 42.63
CA ASN A 645 -39.65 -3.40 42.72
C ASN A 645 -39.67 -1.93 43.20
N GLY A 646 -38.55 -1.44 43.76
CA GLY A 646 -38.39 -0.06 44.23
C GLY A 646 -38.69 0.14 45.72
N ALA A 647 -39.29 -0.84 46.40
CA ALA A 647 -39.40 -0.86 47.86
C ALA A 647 -38.13 -1.45 48.49
N GLU A 648 -37.91 -1.16 49.77
CA GLU A 648 -36.77 -1.69 50.53
C GLU A 648 -37.16 -2.91 51.36
N VAL A 649 -36.21 -3.82 51.57
CA VAL A 649 -36.28 -4.90 52.55
C VAL A 649 -35.34 -4.58 53.72
N GLU A 650 -35.74 -4.92 54.94
CA GLU A 650 -34.92 -4.77 56.15
C GLU A 650 -34.16 -6.06 56.43
N VAL A 651 -32.86 -5.95 56.68
CA VAL A 651 -32.04 -7.07 57.13
C VAL A 651 -31.93 -7.03 58.65
N SER A 652 -32.36 -8.11 59.31
CA SER A 652 -32.19 -8.30 60.76
C SER A 652 -31.25 -9.48 61.03
N ILE A 653 -30.25 -9.29 61.88
CA ILE A 653 -29.31 -10.34 62.28
C ILE A 653 -29.44 -10.59 63.78
N GLU A 654 -29.96 -11.77 64.13
CA GLU A 654 -30.12 -12.14 65.54
C GLU A 654 -28.78 -12.48 66.22
N CYS A 655 -28.78 -12.51 67.55
CA CYS A 655 -27.58 -12.78 68.36
C CYS A 655 -26.96 -14.17 68.12
N ASP A 656 -27.74 -15.12 67.58
CA ASP A 656 -27.27 -16.47 67.22
C ASP A 656 -26.73 -16.55 65.78
N GLY A 657 -26.78 -15.44 65.03
CA GLY A 657 -26.30 -15.32 63.67
C GLY A 657 -27.34 -15.65 62.59
N SER A 658 -28.60 -15.94 62.94
CA SER A 658 -29.64 -16.09 61.91
C SER A 658 -29.96 -14.75 61.25
N ILE A 659 -30.04 -14.76 59.93
CA ILE A 659 -30.34 -13.59 59.10
C ILE A 659 -31.80 -13.66 58.67
N PHE A 660 -32.50 -12.54 58.79
CA PHE A 660 -33.86 -12.35 58.32
C PHE A 660 -33.93 -11.21 57.32
N ILE A 661 -34.71 -11.40 56.27
CA ILE A 661 -35.09 -10.39 55.29
C ILE A 661 -36.57 -10.07 55.54
N ASN A 662 -36.85 -8.88 56.07
CA ASN A 662 -38.08 -8.56 56.78
C ASN A 662 -38.34 -9.61 57.88
N ASP A 663 -39.41 -10.39 57.74
CA ASP A 663 -39.78 -11.47 58.66
C ASP A 663 -39.41 -12.87 58.14
N ALA A 664 -38.79 -12.98 56.95
CA ALA A 664 -38.42 -14.25 56.33
C ALA A 664 -37.00 -14.67 56.71
N GLN A 665 -36.82 -15.89 57.22
CA GLN A 665 -35.52 -16.40 57.61
C GLN A 665 -34.72 -16.87 56.39
N VAL A 666 -33.45 -16.48 56.30
CA VAL A 666 -32.50 -17.06 55.35
C VAL A 666 -32.09 -18.44 55.87
N ILE A 667 -32.59 -19.51 55.25
CA ILE A 667 -32.32 -20.89 55.65
C ILE A 667 -31.08 -21.48 54.98
N LEU A 668 -30.68 -20.93 53.83
CA LEU A 668 -29.43 -21.23 53.15
C LEU A 668 -28.95 -19.96 52.44
N ALA A 669 -27.77 -19.48 52.81
CA ALA A 669 -27.18 -18.27 52.25
C ALA A 669 -26.04 -18.59 51.28
N ASP A 670 -25.66 -17.59 50.49
CA ASP A 670 -24.43 -17.57 49.69
C ASP A 670 -24.33 -18.67 48.62
N ILE A 671 -25.41 -18.97 47.91
CA ILE A 671 -25.32 -19.80 46.70
C ILE A 671 -24.80 -18.92 45.56
N GLU A 672 -23.53 -19.08 45.23
CA GLU A 672 -22.86 -18.32 44.16
C GLU A 672 -23.39 -18.69 42.78
N ALA A 673 -23.75 -17.66 42.02
CA ALA A 673 -24.11 -17.70 40.62
C ALA A 673 -23.11 -16.88 39.80
N ASP A 674 -22.97 -17.19 38.51
CA ASP A 674 -22.10 -16.43 37.61
C ASP A 674 -22.56 -14.97 37.45
N ASN A 675 -23.88 -14.72 37.57
CA ASN A 675 -24.48 -13.39 37.48
C ASN A 675 -25.01 -12.86 38.84
N GLY A 676 -24.65 -13.48 39.98
CA GLY A 676 -25.19 -13.04 41.26
C GLY A 676 -25.04 -14.00 42.43
N VAL A 677 -25.96 -13.89 43.39
CA VAL A 677 -26.04 -14.77 44.57
C VAL A 677 -27.50 -15.08 44.91
N VAL A 678 -27.77 -16.30 45.35
CA VAL A 678 -29.10 -16.74 45.81
C VAL A 678 -29.08 -17.00 47.32
N HIS A 679 -30.05 -16.44 48.04
CA HIS A 679 -30.34 -16.71 49.45
C HIS A 679 -31.72 -17.35 49.56
N VAL A 680 -31.80 -18.57 50.09
CA VAL A 680 -33.05 -19.31 50.23
C VAL A 680 -33.83 -18.84 51.46
N LEU A 681 -35.11 -18.54 51.28
CA LEU A 681 -36.04 -18.09 52.33
C LEU A 681 -37.09 -19.13 52.72
N ASP A 682 -37.52 -19.09 53.98
CA ASP A 682 -38.65 -19.89 54.50
C ASP A 682 -40.02 -19.22 54.35
N ALA A 683 -40.07 -17.95 53.90
CA ALA A 683 -41.29 -17.19 53.66
C ALA A 683 -41.19 -16.33 52.40
N VAL A 684 -42.33 -16.12 51.73
CA VAL A 684 -42.45 -15.22 50.58
C VAL A 684 -42.49 -13.77 51.07
N LEU A 685 -41.64 -12.91 50.53
CA LEU A 685 -41.65 -11.47 50.77
C LEU A 685 -42.82 -10.82 50.04
N LEU A 686 -43.61 -10.04 50.76
CA LEU A 686 -44.66 -9.21 50.17
C LEU A 686 -44.24 -7.75 50.22
N PRO A 687 -44.29 -7.01 49.10
CA PRO A 687 -43.98 -5.60 49.11
C PRO A 687 -44.93 -4.88 50.07
N PRO A 688 -44.46 -3.86 50.81
CA PRO A 688 -45.33 -3.09 51.68
C PRO A 688 -46.45 -2.51 50.83
N THR A 689 -47.71 -2.79 51.21
CA THR A 689 -48.85 -2.11 50.59
C THR A 689 -48.57 -0.62 50.65
N PRO A 690 -48.62 0.12 49.53
CA PRO A 690 -48.35 1.54 49.55
C PRO A 690 -49.22 2.13 50.63
N SER A 691 -48.58 2.64 51.68
CA SER A 691 -49.32 3.38 52.69
C SER A 691 -49.99 4.48 51.87
N ASN A 692 -51.32 4.51 51.86
CA ASN A 692 -52.02 5.74 51.57
C ASN A 692 -51.57 6.70 52.68
N ALA A 693 -50.44 7.37 52.44
CA ALA A 693 -49.93 8.47 53.23
C ALA A 693 -50.84 9.66 52.92
N CYS A 694 -52.11 9.54 53.31
CA CYS A 694 -53.05 10.64 53.34
C CYS A 694 -52.87 11.39 54.67
N GLU A 695 -51.64 11.81 54.97
CA GLU A 695 -51.45 12.93 55.89
C GLU A 695 -51.68 14.19 55.07
N ASP A 696 -52.85 14.83 55.27
CA ASP A 696 -53.25 16.13 54.71
C ASP A 696 -54.15 16.14 53.44
N GLY A 697 -55.07 15.17 53.32
CA GLY A 697 -56.36 15.39 52.63
C GLY A 697 -56.35 15.61 51.11
N GLY A 698 -55.30 15.19 50.40
CA GLY A 698 -55.15 15.45 48.96
C GLY A 698 -55.52 14.33 47.98
N CYS A 699 -55.86 13.11 48.42
CA CYS A 699 -55.83 11.93 47.56
C CYS A 699 -57.18 11.18 47.46
N CYS A 700 -58.27 11.88 47.16
CA CYS A 700 -59.46 11.21 46.65
C CYS A 700 -59.52 11.42 45.13
N GLY A 701 -59.60 10.33 44.37
CA GLY A 701 -59.71 10.38 42.90
C GLY A 701 -60.98 11.10 42.45
N GLU A 702 -61.05 11.52 41.17
CA GLU A 702 -62.19 12.25 40.63
C GLU A 702 -63.53 11.54 40.97
N GLY A 703 -64.42 12.25 41.67
CA GLY A 703 -65.73 11.75 42.10
C GLY A 703 -65.81 11.20 43.53
N THR A 704 -64.78 11.38 44.37
CA THR A 704 -64.81 11.00 45.80
C THR A 704 -64.27 12.11 46.72
N VAL A 705 -64.77 12.20 47.96
CA VAL A 705 -64.38 13.18 48.98
C VAL A 705 -63.92 12.46 50.26
N TRP A 706 -62.91 13.00 50.93
CA TRP A 706 -62.36 12.44 52.17
C TRP A 706 -63.32 12.63 53.35
N ASP A 707 -63.73 11.54 54.01
CA ASP A 707 -64.49 11.59 55.25
C ASP A 707 -63.54 11.49 56.48
N PRO A 708 -63.39 12.57 57.26
CA PRO A 708 -62.48 12.58 58.41
C PRO A 708 -62.99 11.75 59.61
N ILE A 709 -64.24 11.27 59.60
CA ILE A 709 -64.81 10.44 60.67
C ILE A 709 -64.53 8.96 60.41
N THR A 710 -64.64 8.51 59.15
CA THR A 710 -64.42 7.11 58.77
C THR A 710 -63.02 6.84 58.23
N GLN A 711 -62.22 7.88 57.95
CA GLN A 711 -60.89 7.79 57.34
C GLN A 711 -60.89 7.05 55.99
N THR A 712 -61.92 7.27 55.17
CA THR A 712 -62.07 6.69 53.82
C THR A 712 -62.54 7.73 52.81
N CYS A 713 -62.24 7.54 51.52
CA CYS A 713 -62.82 8.33 50.42
C CYS A 713 -64.23 7.80 50.10
N ILE A 714 -65.23 8.67 50.15
CA ILE A 714 -66.63 8.34 49.85
C ILE A 714 -67.06 9.02 48.54
N ALA A 715 -67.92 8.38 47.75
CA ALA A 715 -68.40 8.95 46.49
C ALA A 715 -69.17 10.27 46.70
N GLU A 716 -68.87 11.26 45.87
CA GLU A 716 -69.56 12.56 45.86
C GLU A 716 -70.97 12.34 45.29
N ASP A 717 -71.97 12.37 46.17
CA ASP A 717 -73.40 12.18 45.94
C ASP A 717 -73.88 10.79 45.46
N CYS A 718 -74.28 9.96 46.42
CA CYS A 718 -75.48 9.14 46.27
C CYS A 718 -76.43 9.41 47.44
N HIS A 719 -77.43 10.24 47.16
CA HIS A 719 -78.61 10.45 47.98
C HIS A 719 -79.26 9.10 48.35
N GLY A 720 -79.08 8.68 49.61
CA GLY A 720 -79.69 7.46 50.17
C GLY A 720 -81.19 7.59 50.46
N ASP A 721 -81.83 8.60 49.91
CA ASP A 721 -83.25 8.88 50.08
C ASP A 721 -83.83 9.29 48.73
N MET A 722 -84.46 8.33 48.04
CA MET A 722 -85.00 8.57 46.70
C MET A 722 -86.32 9.38 46.71
N ASN A 723 -86.90 9.66 47.88
CA ASN A 723 -88.13 10.44 47.99
C ASN A 723 -87.95 11.76 48.78
N ASP A 724 -86.78 11.98 49.37
CA ASP A 724 -86.33 13.19 50.07
C ASP A 724 -87.14 13.51 51.35
N ASP A 725 -87.64 12.48 52.05
CA ASP A 725 -88.39 12.58 53.32
C ASP A 725 -87.53 12.47 54.60
N GLY A 726 -86.24 12.18 54.44
CA GLY A 726 -85.22 12.09 55.47
C GLY A 726 -85.08 10.72 56.14
N PHE A 727 -85.76 9.66 55.66
CA PHE A 727 -85.66 8.31 56.25
C PHE A 727 -85.58 7.19 55.20
N ILE A 728 -84.60 6.29 55.35
CA ILE A 728 -84.51 5.08 54.52
C ILE A 728 -85.59 4.07 54.95
N SER A 729 -86.60 3.86 54.10
CA SER A 729 -87.68 2.89 54.33
C SER A 729 -87.48 1.60 53.52
N ILE A 730 -88.22 0.54 53.87
CA ILE A 730 -88.28 -0.70 53.06
C ILE A 730 -88.79 -0.41 51.63
N GLY A 731 -89.52 0.69 51.42
CA GLY A 731 -89.95 1.15 50.10
C GLY A 731 -88.80 1.57 49.19
N ASP A 732 -87.75 2.19 49.75
CA ASP A 732 -86.60 2.70 48.99
C ASP A 732 -85.67 1.56 48.56
N ILE A 733 -85.53 0.54 49.42
CA ILE A 733 -84.78 -0.69 49.12
C ILE A 733 -85.45 -1.50 47.99
N LEU A 734 -86.80 -1.47 47.90
CA LEU A 734 -87.54 -2.17 46.85
C LEU A 734 -87.44 -1.50 45.47
N MET A 735 -87.16 -0.19 45.39
CA MET A 735 -86.92 0.48 44.10
C MET A 735 -85.52 0.18 43.54
N MET A 736 -84.49 0.05 44.40
CA MET A 736 -83.12 -0.29 43.97
C MET A 736 -83.02 -1.68 43.31
N LEU A 737 -83.82 -2.66 43.74
CA LEU A 737 -83.78 -4.02 43.20
C LEU A 737 -84.44 -4.16 41.81
N GLY A 738 -85.06 -3.11 41.29
CA GLY A 738 -85.75 -3.12 40.00
C GLY A 738 -84.88 -2.80 38.77
N PHE A 739 -83.62 -2.36 38.95
CA PHE A 739 -82.81 -1.77 37.87
C PHE A 739 -81.61 -2.60 37.36
N PHE A 740 -81.41 -3.83 37.85
CA PHE A 740 -80.41 -4.73 37.25
C PHE A 740 -80.93 -5.33 35.93
N GLY A 741 -80.73 -4.60 34.83
CA GLY A 741 -81.03 -5.13 33.50
C GLY A 741 -81.02 -4.08 32.40
N HIS A 742 -79.87 -3.47 32.10
CA HIS A 742 -79.44 -3.16 30.74
C HIS A 742 -78.02 -2.59 30.73
N ASP A 743 -77.20 -3.16 29.85
CA ASP A 743 -76.00 -2.62 29.19
C ASP A 743 -75.33 -1.37 29.76
N CYS A 744 -74.00 -1.44 29.93
CA CYS A 744 -73.16 -0.42 29.31
C CYS A 744 -71.76 -0.97 28.98
N GLN A 745 -71.36 -0.58 27.76
CA GLN A 745 -70.13 -0.86 27.01
C GLN A 745 -68.89 -0.23 27.64
#